data_AF-A0A1C3PBB9-F1
#
_entry.id   AF-A0A1C3PBB9-F1
#
_cell.length_a   1.000
_cell.length_b   1.000
_cell.length_c   1.000
_cell.angle_alpha   90.00
_cell.angle_beta   90.00
_cell.angle_gamma   90.00
#
_symmetry.space_group_name_H-M   'P 1'
#
loop_
_entity.id
_entity.type
_entity.pdbx_description
1 polymer ?
#
loop_
_entity_poly.entity_id
_entity_poly.type
_entity_poly.pdbx_seq_one_letter_code
_entity_poly.pdbx_strand_id
1 'polypeptide(L)'
;MIICPDLDCAFGAVAGDGEGLPVVVVDEEIYRLLPSMIIGTVDKFAQLPWKGETLALFGRVSRRCERHGYVTDDLAETDWENTSHPADRKTGAPAARTVGVTALRPPDLIIQDELHLISGPLGSLTGLYKTAVDRLATWENGSGRQDRPKVIASTATVRRAPRQIEALFYRRTEVFPPSGLDADDSFFARARPTRDAPNARPGRRYVGICAHGTRIRSTRLTRAQERGLARRYDPLVTELTSRLSSGDIPAVLDQLAVPFTASRGKGDRRPIDVLLATNMISVGVDVSRLGIMVVAGQPKSTAEYIQATSRVGRNDPGLVFTVFNWARARDLSHYETFDHFHATFYRQIEALSVTPFADRAVDRGLTGVLVALLRNLEPAYNANLRAQDVDRHSQLADHVVRFLKRRAADVAGENRMGDHVERALDERLGLWARERAQPARQLAYEQPAHSDNIAGLLRRPDDGPWRMMTCPTSLRDVEPGIRLLLRREGDDPIEEPPFTTRNGRVPRGKGSWLGQVVLVPRLREVAALYGFTRIDAPEWEVVTTDERQRVPLRGEPPSWVPCAEMRGEGLFLRLTEEQVAAWEARAPVVDRARRLFAAHAAWRAQHKLPPDQWPGIRYVLLHTFAHVLIRQFALECGYNAAGIAEHVYARAAADGRDAMAGVLLYTAAPDSEGTLGGLVSLGDRDRLGALVDQALETARLCSSDPLCAEHDPRTHGRLSAAACHACLFAAETSCERGNHYLDRALLVDTIDGSGAGFFAA
;
A
#
# COMPACT_ATOMS: atom_id res chain seq x y z
N MET A 1 15.43 2.78 32.72
CA MET A 1 16.86 2.68 32.36
C MET A 1 17.06 1.43 31.55
N ILE A 2 17.57 1.54 30.32
CA ILE A 2 17.81 0.39 29.44
C ILE A 2 19.26 0.00 29.67
N ILE A 3 19.52 -1.26 30.01
CA ILE A 3 20.87 -1.75 30.33
C ILE A 3 21.28 -2.84 29.34
N CYS A 4 22.58 -2.89 29.03
CA CYS A 4 23.10 -4.00 28.24
C CYS A 4 23.07 -5.28 29.10
N PRO A 5 22.56 -6.42 28.58
CA PRO A 5 22.55 -7.69 29.32
C PRO A 5 23.94 -8.33 29.41
N ASP A 6 24.90 -7.85 28.61
CA ASP A 6 26.29 -8.30 28.68
C ASP A 6 26.95 -7.77 29.96
N LEU A 7 27.52 -8.68 30.75
CA LEU A 7 28.08 -8.42 32.07
C LEU A 7 29.36 -7.58 31.98
N ASP A 8 30.08 -7.66 30.86
CA ASP A 8 31.34 -6.97 30.63
C ASP A 8 31.17 -5.62 29.93
N CYS A 9 29.93 -5.28 29.55
CA CYS A 9 29.62 -4.02 28.88
C CYS A 9 29.64 -2.84 29.87
N ALA A 10 30.29 -1.75 29.49
CA ALA A 10 30.34 -0.50 30.27
C ALA A 10 28.95 0.14 30.50
N PHE A 11 27.92 -0.31 29.77
CA PHE A 11 26.53 0.10 29.93
C PHE A 11 25.65 -1.00 30.56
N GLY A 12 26.29 -2.06 31.06
CA GLY A 12 25.66 -3.17 31.76
C GLY A 12 25.49 -2.89 33.25
N ALA A 13 24.65 -3.67 33.91
CA ALA A 13 24.34 -3.46 35.34
C ALA A 13 25.52 -3.75 36.29
N VAL A 14 26.55 -4.45 35.82
CA VAL A 14 27.68 -4.93 36.66
C VAL A 14 28.94 -4.11 36.42
N ALA A 15 29.31 -3.86 35.16
CA ALA A 15 30.52 -3.13 34.79
C ALA A 15 30.31 -1.63 34.54
N GLY A 16 29.06 -1.15 34.50
CA GLY A 16 28.73 0.26 34.24
C GLY A 16 28.61 1.13 35.49
N ASP A 17 28.53 2.44 35.27
CA ASP A 17 28.29 3.49 36.28
C ASP A 17 26.83 3.52 36.79
N GLY A 18 25.99 2.61 36.29
CA GLY A 18 24.58 2.54 36.62
C GLY A 18 23.72 3.56 35.87
N GLU A 19 24.22 4.23 34.83
CA GLU A 19 23.40 5.10 33.97
C GLU A 19 22.71 4.33 32.83
N GLY A 20 23.25 3.16 32.47
CA GLY A 20 22.75 2.32 31.39
C GLY A 20 23.05 2.88 29.99
N LEU A 21 22.36 2.39 28.97
CA LEU A 21 22.50 2.90 27.61
C LEU A 21 21.95 4.32 27.52
N PRO A 22 22.64 5.26 26.83
CA PRO A 22 22.23 6.65 26.66
C PRO A 22 21.08 6.77 25.66
N VAL A 23 19.91 6.24 26.02
CA VAL A 23 18.73 6.14 25.17
C VAL A 23 17.63 7.03 25.73
N VAL A 24 17.11 7.89 24.87
CA VAL A 24 15.94 8.73 25.15
C VAL A 24 14.71 8.09 24.50
N VAL A 25 13.64 7.90 25.26
CA VAL A 25 12.42 7.19 24.80
C VAL A 25 11.17 8.06 24.77
N VAL A 26 11.28 9.32 25.20
CA VAL A 26 10.17 10.28 25.34
C VAL A 26 10.38 11.43 24.35
N ASP A 27 9.36 11.75 23.55
CA ASP A 27 9.44 12.74 22.47
C ASP A 27 9.93 14.11 23.00
N GLU A 28 9.40 14.58 24.14
CA GLU A 28 9.77 15.84 24.78
C GLU A 28 11.27 15.92 25.11
N GLU A 29 11.87 14.82 25.54
CA GLU A 29 13.30 14.74 25.85
C GLU A 29 14.14 14.70 24.58
N ILE A 30 13.66 14.05 23.51
CA ILE A 30 14.36 14.01 22.22
C ILE A 30 14.50 15.43 21.64
N TYR A 31 13.45 16.26 21.72
CA TYR A 31 13.49 17.64 21.23
C TYR A 31 14.44 18.56 22.02
N ARG A 32 14.63 18.27 23.31
CA ARG A 32 15.50 19.07 24.20
C ARG A 32 16.95 18.61 24.20
N LEU A 33 17.20 17.31 24.09
CA LEU A 33 18.55 16.74 24.17
C LEU A 33 19.23 16.57 22.80
N LEU A 34 18.45 16.47 21.72
CA LEU A 34 18.94 16.34 20.34
C LEU A 34 19.95 15.20 20.16
N PRO A 35 19.50 13.93 20.26
CA PRO A 35 20.39 12.78 20.14
C PRO A 35 21.01 12.67 18.74
N SER A 36 22.20 12.08 18.67
CA SER A 36 22.93 11.87 17.40
C SER A 36 22.24 10.88 16.45
N MET A 37 21.31 10.05 16.95
CA MET A 37 20.52 9.11 16.17
C MET A 37 19.08 9.09 16.70
N ILE A 38 18.12 9.17 15.78
CA ILE A 38 16.68 9.10 16.09
C ILE A 38 16.12 7.88 15.36
N ILE A 39 15.46 7.00 16.11
CA ILE A 39 14.72 5.87 15.58
C ILE A 39 13.24 6.14 15.79
N GLY A 40 12.46 6.11 14.72
CA GLY A 40 11.03 6.36 14.79
C GLY A 40 10.32 5.89 13.54
N THR A 41 8.99 5.86 13.61
CA THR A 41 8.16 5.58 12.45
C THR A 41 8.00 6.84 11.60
N VAL A 42 7.83 6.68 10.28
CA VAL A 42 7.56 7.80 9.37
C VAL A 42 6.29 8.57 9.74
N ASP A 43 5.40 7.92 10.47
CA ASP A 43 4.14 8.45 10.95
C ASP A 43 4.31 9.76 11.76
N LYS A 44 5.39 9.85 12.53
CA LYS A 44 5.71 11.02 13.35
C LYS A 44 6.01 12.28 12.54
N PHE A 45 6.24 12.18 11.22
CA PHE A 45 6.36 13.38 10.37
C PHE A 45 5.07 14.22 10.37
N ALA A 46 3.91 13.59 10.61
CA ALA A 46 2.64 14.29 10.75
C ALA A 46 2.65 15.31 11.92
N GLN A 47 3.57 15.19 12.88
CA GLN A 47 3.68 16.09 14.04
C GLN A 47 4.39 17.43 13.75
N LEU A 48 5.16 17.53 12.66
CA LEU A 48 5.91 18.76 12.30
C LEU A 48 5.08 20.06 12.27
N PRO A 49 3.82 20.08 11.78
CA PRO A 49 3.00 21.29 11.84
C PRO A 49 2.41 21.56 13.23
N TRP A 50 2.28 20.54 14.08
CA TRP A 50 1.65 20.62 15.41
C TRP A 50 2.62 20.99 16.52
N LYS A 51 3.87 20.51 16.43
CA LYS A 51 4.89 20.61 17.48
C LYS A 51 6.05 21.48 17.04
N GLY A 52 6.15 22.69 17.60
CA GLY A 52 7.22 23.63 17.25
C GLY A 52 8.59 23.18 17.75
N GLU A 53 8.63 22.33 18.77
CA GLU A 53 9.84 21.73 19.32
C GLU A 53 10.58 20.85 18.29
N THR A 54 9.88 20.36 17.26
CA THR A 54 10.47 19.57 16.17
C THR A 54 11.50 20.34 15.35
N LEU A 55 11.44 21.67 15.33
CA LEU A 55 12.46 22.56 14.76
C LEU A 55 13.86 22.22 15.28
N ALA A 56 13.95 21.83 16.56
CA ALA A 56 15.21 21.53 17.21
C ALA A 56 15.92 20.32 16.59
N LEU A 57 15.16 19.33 16.11
CA LEU A 57 15.71 18.15 15.42
C LEU A 57 16.47 18.49 14.14
N PHE A 58 16.18 19.65 13.53
CA PHE A 58 16.84 20.14 12.34
C PHE A 58 17.97 21.13 12.64
N GLY A 59 18.41 21.19 13.90
CA GLY A 59 19.54 21.99 14.35
C GLY A 59 19.29 23.50 14.39
N ARG A 60 18.06 23.94 14.17
CA ARG A 60 17.66 25.37 14.09
C ARG A 60 17.51 26.05 15.46
N VAL A 61 18.27 25.60 16.45
CA VAL A 61 18.27 26.12 17.83
C VAL A 61 19.30 27.22 18.00
N SER A 62 18.94 28.27 18.73
CA SER A 62 19.83 29.38 19.07
C SER A 62 20.06 29.53 20.57
N ARG A 63 19.33 28.77 21.39
CA ARG A 63 19.34 28.85 22.86
C ARG A 63 19.42 27.47 23.49
N ARG A 64 20.14 27.38 24.61
CA ARG A 64 20.23 26.17 25.44
C ARG A 64 20.17 26.55 26.91
N CYS A 65 19.27 25.95 27.65
CA CYS A 65 19.28 25.98 29.11
C CYS A 65 20.33 25.00 29.63
N GLU A 66 21.21 25.49 30.51
CA GLU A 66 22.30 24.70 31.09
C GLU A 66 21.80 23.46 31.86
N ARG A 67 20.54 23.48 32.33
CA ARG A 67 19.89 22.37 33.04
C ARG A 67 19.00 21.50 32.14
N HIS A 68 18.27 22.14 31.23
CA HIS A 68 17.11 21.56 30.57
C HIS A 68 17.33 21.20 29.10
N GLY A 69 18.50 21.53 28.53
CA GLY A 69 18.81 21.27 27.12
C GLY A 69 18.42 22.42 26.20
N TYR A 70 18.25 22.14 24.91
CA TYR A 70 17.93 23.14 23.90
C TYR A 70 16.52 23.69 24.09
N VAL A 71 16.37 24.98 23.81
CA VAL A 71 15.11 25.72 23.98
C VAL A 71 14.68 26.29 22.64
N THR A 72 13.49 25.93 22.19
CA THR A 72 12.82 26.52 21.03
C THR A 72 11.93 27.68 21.46
N ASP A 73 11.47 28.49 20.49
CA ASP A 73 10.54 29.57 20.79
C ASP A 73 9.18 29.02 21.26
N ASP A 74 8.76 27.86 20.75
CA ASP A 74 7.58 27.13 21.24
C ASP A 74 7.73 26.69 22.71
N LEU A 75 8.89 26.15 23.10
CA LEU A 75 9.17 25.78 24.49
C LEU A 75 9.24 26.99 25.42
N ALA A 76 9.79 28.11 24.93
CA ALA A 76 9.95 29.33 25.73
C ALA A 76 8.63 30.00 26.11
N GLU A 77 7.52 29.66 25.44
CA GLU A 77 6.17 30.11 25.80
C GLU A 77 5.51 29.22 26.87
N THR A 78 6.16 28.13 27.30
CA THR A 78 5.64 27.25 28.36
C THR A 78 6.00 27.76 29.77
N ASP A 79 5.08 27.61 30.71
CA ASP A 79 5.19 28.19 32.07
C ASP A 79 6.39 27.69 32.89
N TRP A 80 7.00 26.57 32.50
CA TRP A 80 8.06 25.92 33.28
C TRP A 80 9.49 26.22 32.78
N GLU A 81 9.66 26.70 31.54
CA GLU A 81 10.98 27.06 31.01
C GLU A 81 11.23 28.57 31.11
N ASN A 82 11.88 29.00 32.19
CA ASN A 82 12.29 30.38 32.41
C ASN A 82 13.71 30.64 31.90
N THR A 83 14.03 31.91 31.60
CA THR A 83 15.40 32.32 31.21
C THR A 83 16.46 32.04 32.28
N SER A 84 16.05 31.89 33.55
CA SER A 84 16.91 31.54 34.67
C SER A 84 16.19 30.61 35.65
N HIS A 85 16.92 29.61 36.15
CA HIS A 85 16.45 28.63 37.12
C HIS A 85 17.25 28.74 38.42
N PRO A 86 16.63 29.03 39.57
CA PRO A 86 17.33 29.04 40.85
C PRO A 86 17.79 27.62 41.22
N ALA A 87 18.77 27.54 42.14
CA ALA A 87 19.18 26.26 42.68
C ALA A 87 18.00 25.59 43.40
N ASP A 88 17.75 24.32 43.09
CA ASP A 88 16.67 23.57 43.70
C ASP A 88 17.20 22.74 44.87
N ARG A 89 16.77 23.12 46.08
CA ARG A 89 17.17 22.44 47.32
C ARG A 89 16.56 21.05 47.49
N LYS A 90 15.47 20.72 46.79
CA LYS A 90 14.82 19.40 46.88
C LYS A 90 15.50 18.37 45.99
N THR A 91 15.92 18.76 44.79
CA THR A 91 16.58 17.87 43.83
C THR A 91 18.11 17.98 43.88
N GLY A 92 18.65 18.99 44.55
CA GLY A 92 20.09 19.26 44.59
C GLY A 92 20.62 19.93 43.31
N ALA A 93 19.76 20.32 42.38
CA ALA A 93 20.16 20.88 41.10
C ALA A 93 20.78 22.29 41.25
N PRO A 94 21.96 22.57 40.67
CA PRO A 94 22.61 23.89 40.73
C PRO A 94 21.81 24.93 39.94
N ALA A 95 21.99 26.21 40.26
CA ALA A 95 21.40 27.29 39.47
C ALA A 95 21.84 27.21 38.01
N ALA A 96 20.93 27.52 37.08
CA ALA A 96 21.16 27.39 35.65
C ALA A 96 20.52 28.56 34.89
N ARG A 97 21.06 28.89 33.71
CA ARG A 97 20.51 29.93 32.84
C ARG A 97 20.40 29.44 31.39
N THR A 98 19.57 30.15 30.63
CA THR A 98 19.53 30.00 29.18
C THR A 98 20.66 30.81 28.55
N VAL A 99 21.51 30.14 27.78
CA VAL A 99 22.64 30.73 27.06
C VAL A 99 22.43 30.63 25.56
N GLY A 100 23.00 31.57 24.81
CA GLY A 100 23.04 31.50 23.34
C GLY A 100 23.98 30.39 22.88
N VAL A 101 23.57 29.66 21.84
CA VAL A 101 24.36 28.59 21.22
C VAL A 101 24.38 28.75 19.71
N THR A 102 25.40 28.20 19.06
CA THR A 102 25.43 28.12 17.60
C THR A 102 24.45 27.05 17.13
N ALA A 103 23.79 27.31 16.00
CA ALA A 103 22.93 26.33 15.35
C ALA A 103 23.70 25.02 15.09
N LEU A 104 23.04 23.90 15.31
CA LEU A 104 23.60 22.59 15.03
C LEU A 104 23.40 22.23 13.56
N ARG A 105 24.17 21.25 13.08
CA ARG A 105 23.86 20.63 11.80
C ARG A 105 22.55 19.86 11.88
N PRO A 106 21.71 19.91 10.83
CA PRO A 106 20.58 19.02 10.72
C PRO A 106 21.03 17.57 10.49
N PRO A 107 20.10 16.60 10.50
CA PRO A 107 20.40 15.21 10.18
C PRO A 107 20.94 15.06 8.75
N ASP A 108 22.17 14.54 8.63
CA ASP A 108 22.86 14.37 7.35
C ASP A 108 22.68 12.95 6.74
N LEU A 109 22.12 11.99 7.50
CA LEU A 109 21.85 10.61 7.07
C LEU A 109 20.44 10.16 7.50
N ILE A 110 19.67 9.64 6.55
CA ILE A 110 18.35 9.04 6.77
C ILE A 110 18.41 7.57 6.36
N ILE A 111 18.14 6.67 7.31
CA ILE A 111 18.02 5.24 7.04
C ILE A 111 16.53 4.88 7.04
N GLN A 112 16.02 4.41 5.91
CA GLN A 112 14.66 3.92 5.78
C GLN A 112 14.64 2.41 5.79
N ASP A 113 14.15 1.83 6.88
CA ASP A 113 13.87 0.40 6.92
C ASP A 113 12.54 0.09 6.19
N GLU A 114 12.47 -1.08 5.56
CA GLU A 114 11.28 -1.63 4.91
C GLU A 114 10.57 -0.64 3.95
N LEU A 115 11.32 -0.05 3.03
CA LEU A 115 10.80 0.94 2.05
C LEU A 115 9.58 0.43 1.27
N HIS A 116 9.49 -0.89 1.04
CA HIS A 116 8.37 -1.52 0.36
C HIS A 116 7.01 -1.35 1.09
N LEU A 117 7.02 -1.06 2.40
CA LEU A 117 5.82 -0.73 3.16
C LEU A 117 5.33 0.71 2.90
N ILE A 118 6.21 1.58 2.40
CA ILE A 118 5.88 2.95 2.01
C ILE A 118 5.36 2.93 0.57
N SER A 119 4.13 2.46 0.42
CA SER A 119 3.41 2.38 -0.85
C SER A 119 1.98 2.86 -0.70
N GLY A 120 1.25 3.01 -1.80
CA GLY A 120 -0.17 3.31 -1.72
C GLY A 120 -0.48 4.73 -1.19
N PRO A 121 -1.62 4.87 -0.47
CA PRO A 121 -2.00 6.09 0.23
C PRO A 121 -0.94 6.58 1.24
N LEU A 122 -0.46 5.69 2.12
CA LEU A 122 0.57 6.01 3.12
C LEU A 122 1.86 6.51 2.45
N GLY A 123 2.28 5.83 1.38
CA GLY A 123 3.48 6.21 0.63
C GLY A 123 3.36 7.57 -0.05
N SER A 124 2.18 7.90 -0.59
CA SER A 124 1.90 9.20 -1.22
C SER A 124 1.98 10.33 -0.19
N LEU A 125 1.33 10.18 0.97
CA LEU A 125 1.41 11.17 2.04
C LEU A 125 2.83 11.30 2.62
N THR A 126 3.53 10.16 2.78
CA THR A 126 4.92 10.13 3.24
C THR A 126 5.85 10.87 2.28
N GLY A 127 5.69 10.70 0.96
CA GLY A 127 6.50 11.42 -0.03
C GLY A 127 6.28 12.94 0.01
N LEU A 128 5.05 13.38 0.32
CA LEU A 128 4.73 14.78 0.46
C LEU A 128 5.41 15.37 1.71
N TYR A 129 5.27 14.71 2.86
CA TYR A 129 5.95 15.12 4.11
C TYR A 129 7.47 15.03 4.04
N LYS A 130 8.02 14.03 3.33
CA LYS A 130 9.46 13.94 3.08
C LYS A 130 10.00 15.11 2.29
N THR A 131 9.18 15.81 1.50
CA THR A 131 9.58 17.08 0.87
C THR A 131 9.88 18.15 1.92
N ALA A 132 9.10 18.23 3.00
CA ALA A 132 9.40 19.14 4.11
C ALA A 132 10.65 18.69 4.88
N VAL A 133 10.73 17.42 5.26
CA VAL A 133 11.88 16.86 5.99
C VAL A 133 13.18 17.08 5.23
N ASP A 134 13.19 16.80 3.93
CA ASP A 134 14.35 17.01 3.06
C ASP A 134 14.79 18.48 3.02
N ARG A 135 13.83 19.42 2.94
CA ARG A 135 14.15 20.85 2.95
C ARG A 135 14.65 21.33 4.31
N LEU A 136 14.02 20.90 5.40
CA LEU A 136 14.41 21.25 6.76
C LEU A 136 15.81 20.70 7.10
N ALA A 137 16.14 19.50 6.57
CA ALA A 137 17.44 18.89 6.72
C ALA A 137 18.50 19.37 5.71
N THR A 138 18.14 20.23 4.75
CA THR A 138 19.11 20.78 3.80
C THR A 138 19.92 21.89 4.46
N TRP A 139 21.24 21.75 4.48
CA TRP A 139 22.18 22.71 5.06
C TRP A 139 22.97 23.43 3.96
N GLU A 140 23.21 24.73 4.15
CA GLU A 140 24.10 25.49 3.27
C GLU A 140 25.50 25.52 3.88
N ASN A 141 26.46 24.90 3.21
CA ASN A 141 27.85 24.89 3.69
C ASN A 141 28.54 26.25 3.45
N GLY A 142 29.73 26.44 4.03
CA GLY A 142 30.49 27.69 3.89
C GLY A 142 30.89 28.10 2.47
N SER A 143 30.64 27.25 1.46
CA SER A 143 30.85 27.56 0.03
C SER A 143 29.57 27.99 -0.70
N GLY A 144 28.44 28.11 0.00
CA GLY A 144 27.12 28.41 -0.57
C GLY A 144 26.46 27.22 -1.27
N ARG A 145 27.03 26.01 -1.16
CA ARG A 145 26.44 24.79 -1.71
C ARG A 145 25.44 24.21 -0.71
N GLN A 146 24.26 23.87 -1.21
CA GLN A 146 23.23 23.17 -0.43
C GLN A 146 23.52 21.67 -0.41
N ASP A 147 23.86 21.16 0.76
CA ASP A 147 24.05 19.74 1.01
C ASP A 147 22.74 19.18 1.61
N ARG A 148 22.24 18.09 1.02
CA ARG A 148 20.98 17.44 1.43
C ARG A 148 21.32 16.10 2.09
N PRO A 149 20.45 15.54 2.97
CA PRO A 149 20.74 14.28 3.63
C PRO A 149 20.95 13.14 2.64
N LYS A 150 21.89 12.24 2.97
CA LYS A 150 22.05 10.95 2.29
C LYS A 150 20.93 10.03 2.74
N VAL A 151 20.29 9.35 1.78
CA VAL A 151 19.26 8.34 2.07
C VAL A 151 19.81 6.96 1.77
N ILE A 152 19.67 6.05 2.73
CA ILE A 152 19.91 4.61 2.58
C ILE A 152 18.59 3.92 2.90
N ALA A 153 18.14 3.01 2.04
CA ALA A 153 16.89 2.31 2.26
C ALA A 153 17.08 0.80 2.14
N SER A 154 16.57 0.05 3.12
CA SER A 154 16.37 -1.40 2.98
C SER A 154 15.00 -1.63 2.34
N THR A 155 14.88 -2.66 1.51
CA THR A 155 13.63 -2.99 0.86
C THR A 155 13.61 -4.46 0.49
N ALA A 156 12.45 -5.11 0.59
CA ALA A 156 12.24 -6.38 -0.08
C ALA A 156 12.34 -6.16 -1.61
N THR A 157 12.54 -7.22 -2.37
CA THR A 157 12.68 -7.17 -3.83
C THR A 157 11.60 -6.28 -4.44
N VAL A 158 11.99 -5.13 -4.98
CA VAL A 158 11.08 -4.13 -5.56
C VAL A 158 11.36 -3.96 -7.04
N ARG A 159 10.30 -4.01 -7.84
CA ARG A 159 10.37 -3.67 -9.26
C ARG A 159 10.23 -2.15 -9.41
N ARG A 160 10.97 -1.56 -10.36
CA ARG A 160 10.96 -0.11 -10.64
C ARG A 160 11.33 0.78 -9.42
N ALA A 161 12.23 0.32 -8.56
CA ALA A 161 12.74 1.09 -7.41
C ALA A 161 13.16 2.54 -7.76
N PRO A 162 13.80 2.83 -8.91
CA PRO A 162 14.19 4.20 -9.26
C PRO A 162 13.01 5.18 -9.27
N ARG A 163 11.86 4.79 -9.85
CA ARG A 163 10.68 5.67 -9.90
C ARG A 163 10.05 5.89 -8.53
N GLN A 164 9.95 4.83 -7.72
CA GLN A 164 9.41 4.95 -6.35
C GLN A 164 10.29 5.88 -5.49
N ILE A 165 11.61 5.72 -5.58
CA ILE A 165 12.56 6.54 -4.82
C ILE A 165 12.62 7.97 -5.34
N GLU A 166 12.53 8.18 -6.65
CA GLU A 166 12.40 9.52 -7.23
C GLU A 166 11.13 10.21 -6.72
N ALA A 167 9.99 9.50 -6.67
CA ALA A 167 8.75 10.05 -6.15
C ALA A 167 8.82 10.35 -4.64
N LEU A 168 9.39 9.47 -3.82
CA LEU A 168 9.47 9.64 -2.36
C LEU A 168 10.54 10.64 -1.92
N PHE A 169 11.70 10.62 -2.55
CA PHE A 169 12.90 11.33 -2.07
C PHE A 169 13.44 12.35 -3.07
N TYR A 170 13.04 12.29 -4.35
CA TYR A 170 13.60 13.10 -5.44
C TYR A 170 15.12 13.00 -5.47
N ARG A 171 15.58 11.77 -5.67
CA ARG A 171 16.99 11.39 -5.78
C ARG A 171 17.14 10.34 -6.86
N ARG A 172 18.33 10.34 -7.47
CA ARG A 172 18.81 9.19 -8.24
C ARG A 172 19.05 8.01 -7.29
N THR A 173 18.69 6.83 -7.74
CA THR A 173 18.82 5.58 -6.99
C THR A 173 19.99 4.78 -7.51
N GLU A 174 20.77 4.23 -6.59
CA GLU A 174 21.71 3.14 -6.86
C GLU A 174 21.22 1.92 -6.06
N VAL A 175 20.96 0.80 -6.75
CA VAL A 175 20.48 -0.43 -6.12
C VAL A 175 21.67 -1.31 -5.77
N PHE A 176 21.74 -1.74 -4.51
CA PHE A 176 22.75 -2.66 -4.03
C PHE A 176 22.09 -3.86 -3.31
N PRO A 177 22.46 -5.11 -3.65
CA PRO A 177 23.35 -5.49 -4.74
C PRO A 177 22.69 -5.25 -6.12
N PRO A 178 23.46 -4.94 -7.18
CA PRO A 178 22.94 -4.88 -8.54
C PRO A 178 22.43 -6.25 -9.01
N SER A 179 21.57 -6.24 -10.04
CA SER A 179 21.15 -7.49 -10.68
C SER A 179 22.33 -8.14 -11.41
N GLY A 180 22.54 -9.43 -11.15
CA GLY A 180 23.53 -10.26 -11.84
C GLY A 180 23.18 -10.58 -13.28
N LEU A 181 24.16 -11.07 -14.04
CA LEU A 181 23.93 -11.65 -15.37
C LEU A 181 23.26 -13.03 -15.28
N ASP A 182 23.57 -13.78 -14.23
CA ASP A 182 22.99 -15.08 -13.94
C ASP A 182 22.10 -14.99 -12.68
N ALA A 183 20.96 -15.69 -12.70
CA ALA A 183 20.10 -15.82 -11.54
C ALA A 183 20.77 -16.63 -10.43
N ASP A 184 21.68 -17.53 -10.79
CA ASP A 184 22.42 -18.41 -9.88
C ASP A 184 23.73 -17.78 -9.39
N ASP A 185 24.21 -16.71 -10.02
CA ASP A 185 25.41 -16.00 -9.58
C ASP A 185 25.33 -14.51 -9.95
N SER A 186 25.00 -13.71 -8.94
CA SER A 186 24.94 -12.25 -9.07
C SER A 186 26.21 -11.56 -8.60
N PHE A 187 27.34 -12.28 -8.43
CA PHE A 187 28.57 -11.82 -7.77
C PHE A 187 28.40 -11.53 -6.26
N PHE A 188 27.24 -11.04 -5.84
CA PHE A 188 26.89 -10.77 -4.45
C PHE A 188 26.16 -11.94 -3.78
N ALA A 189 25.40 -12.71 -4.56
CA ALA A 189 24.72 -13.91 -4.09
C ALA A 189 24.94 -15.03 -5.11
N ARG A 190 25.24 -16.24 -4.62
CA ARG A 190 25.41 -17.43 -5.46
C ARG A 190 24.51 -18.55 -4.96
N ALA A 191 23.78 -19.17 -5.88
CA ALA A 191 23.03 -20.39 -5.64
C ALA A 191 23.99 -21.45 -5.11
N ARG A 192 23.66 -22.02 -3.95
CA ARG A 192 24.46 -23.08 -3.33
C ARG A 192 23.78 -24.42 -3.51
N PRO A 193 24.56 -25.51 -3.69
CA PRO A 193 24.01 -26.85 -3.70
C PRO A 193 23.30 -27.13 -2.37
N THR A 194 22.11 -27.73 -2.46
CA THR A 194 21.34 -28.18 -1.29
C THR A 194 21.59 -29.65 -0.96
N ARG A 195 22.36 -30.36 -1.81
CA ARG A 195 22.76 -31.77 -1.67
C ARG A 195 24.17 -32.00 -2.23
N ASP A 196 24.85 -33.02 -1.72
CA ASP A 196 26.04 -33.65 -2.31
C ASP A 196 27.27 -32.74 -2.54
N ALA A 197 27.45 -31.70 -1.70
CA ALA A 197 28.64 -30.86 -1.69
C ALA A 197 29.19 -30.67 -0.26
N PRO A 198 30.51 -30.51 -0.05
CA PRO A 198 31.12 -30.29 1.28
C PRO A 198 30.55 -29.09 2.04
N ASN A 199 30.01 -28.11 1.31
CA ASN A 199 29.44 -26.86 1.83
C ASN A 199 27.92 -26.77 1.61
N ALA A 200 27.24 -27.91 1.38
CA ALA A 200 25.80 -27.93 1.16
C ALA A 200 25.09 -27.34 2.38
N ARG A 201 24.26 -26.32 2.15
CA ARG A 201 23.44 -25.70 3.18
C ARG A 201 21.99 -26.17 3.05
N PRO A 202 21.26 -26.26 4.17
CA PRO A 202 19.84 -26.55 4.13
C PRO A 202 19.11 -25.55 3.23
N GLY A 203 18.31 -26.07 2.30
CA GLY A 203 17.45 -25.28 1.42
C GLY A 203 15.97 -25.39 1.81
N ARG A 204 15.13 -24.68 1.07
CA ARG A 204 13.67 -24.80 1.12
C ARG A 204 13.18 -25.68 -0.01
N ARG A 205 12.28 -26.61 0.29
CA ARG A 205 11.53 -27.35 -0.73
C ARG A 205 10.10 -26.82 -0.80
N TYR A 206 9.69 -26.39 -1.98
CA TYR A 206 8.33 -25.95 -2.27
C TYR A 206 7.53 -27.13 -2.86
N VAL A 207 6.30 -27.32 -2.39
CA VAL A 207 5.39 -28.36 -2.84
C VAL A 207 4.00 -27.76 -3.09
N GLY A 208 3.59 -27.72 -4.34
CA GLY A 208 2.24 -27.29 -4.74
C GLY A 208 1.25 -28.45 -4.62
N ILE A 209 0.12 -28.20 -3.97
CA ILE A 209 -0.97 -29.18 -3.82
C ILE A 209 -2.26 -28.54 -4.34
N CYS A 210 -2.88 -29.16 -5.35
CA CYS A 210 -4.23 -28.80 -5.78
C CYS A 210 -5.25 -29.65 -5.01
N ALA A 211 -5.87 -29.05 -3.99
CA ALA A 211 -6.76 -29.77 -3.09
C ALA A 211 -8.19 -29.83 -3.64
N HIS A 212 -8.55 -30.96 -4.26
CA HIS A 212 -9.88 -31.21 -4.84
C HIS A 212 -10.91 -31.61 -3.78
N GLY A 213 -11.24 -30.75 -2.82
CA GLY A 213 -12.42 -30.87 -1.93
C GLY A 213 -12.66 -32.19 -1.16
N THR A 214 -11.82 -33.21 -1.29
CA THR A 214 -12.02 -34.52 -0.69
C THR A 214 -11.61 -34.46 0.77
N ARG A 215 -12.47 -35.02 1.63
CA ARG A 215 -12.20 -35.19 3.06
C ARG A 215 -10.79 -35.74 3.25
N ILE A 216 -9.93 -34.96 3.90
CA ILE A 216 -8.63 -35.42 4.37
C ILE A 216 -8.91 -36.53 5.39
N ARG A 217 -8.71 -37.80 4.99
CA ARG A 217 -8.54 -38.87 5.97
C ARG A 217 -7.20 -38.62 6.64
N SER A 218 -7.23 -38.16 7.88
CA SER A 218 -6.03 -37.96 8.68
C SER A 218 -5.32 -39.31 8.80
N THR A 219 -4.18 -39.45 8.11
CA THR A 219 -3.31 -40.58 8.32
C THR A 219 -2.34 -40.13 9.41
N ARG A 220 -2.61 -40.49 10.67
CA ARG A 220 -1.66 -40.26 11.75
C ARG A 220 -0.39 -41.04 11.43
N LEU A 221 0.75 -40.33 11.35
CA LEU A 221 2.08 -40.93 11.38
C LEU A 221 2.32 -41.54 12.77
N THR A 222 1.70 -42.68 13.06
CA THR A 222 1.82 -43.40 14.33
C THR A 222 3.21 -43.99 14.57
N ARG A 223 4.07 -44.01 13.54
CA ARG A 223 5.43 -44.61 13.52
C ARG A 223 6.59 -43.61 13.53
N ALA A 224 6.39 -42.38 14.01
CA ALA A 224 7.49 -41.38 14.09
C ALA A 224 8.68 -41.85 14.96
N GLN A 225 8.43 -42.72 15.96
CA GLN A 225 9.44 -43.32 16.83
C GLN A 225 10.44 -44.21 16.08
N GLU A 226 10.02 -44.88 15.01
CA GLU A 226 10.88 -45.72 14.16
C GLU A 226 11.92 -44.89 13.38
N ARG A 227 11.79 -43.55 13.39
CA ARG A 227 12.70 -42.60 12.74
C ARG A 227 13.50 -41.75 13.73
N GLY A 228 13.51 -42.09 15.01
CA GLY A 228 14.28 -41.37 16.06
C GLY A 228 13.71 -40.01 16.45
N LEU A 229 12.47 -39.69 16.08
CA LEU A 229 11.83 -38.40 16.40
C LEU A 229 11.04 -38.47 17.71
N ALA A 230 11.23 -37.48 18.59
CA ALA A 230 10.48 -37.34 19.83
C ALA A 230 8.97 -37.11 19.55
N ARG A 231 8.09 -37.80 20.30
CA ARG A 231 6.64 -37.61 20.18
C ARG A 231 6.18 -36.32 20.85
N ARG A 232 5.37 -35.55 20.14
CA ARG A 232 4.57 -34.43 20.68
C ARG A 232 3.14 -34.92 20.88
N TYR A 233 2.72 -35.13 22.13
CA TYR A 233 1.41 -35.70 22.46
C TYR A 233 0.28 -34.66 22.52
N ASP A 234 0.65 -33.40 22.70
CA ASP A 234 -0.26 -32.25 22.71
C ASP A 234 0.51 -31.12 22.02
N PRO A 235 0.15 -30.69 20.80
CA PRO A 235 0.79 -29.54 20.17
C PRO A 235 0.17 -28.23 20.67
N LEU A 236 0.99 -27.28 21.11
CA LEU A 236 0.53 -25.93 21.40
C LEU A 236 0.21 -25.19 20.09
N VAL A 237 -1.06 -24.82 19.92
CA VAL A 237 -1.53 -24.02 18.79
C VAL A 237 -1.78 -22.59 19.27
N THR A 238 -1.23 -21.62 18.56
CA THR A 238 -1.40 -20.19 18.84
C THR A 238 -1.70 -19.45 17.54
N GLU A 239 -2.35 -18.29 17.63
CA GLU A 239 -2.66 -17.46 16.48
C GLU A 239 -1.81 -16.18 16.44
N LEU A 240 -1.55 -15.63 15.26
CA LEU A 240 -0.94 -14.33 15.01
C LEU A 240 -1.78 -13.63 13.92
N THR A 241 -2.90 -13.05 14.35
CA THR A 241 -3.91 -12.44 13.49
C THR A 241 -4.33 -11.08 14.02
N SER A 242 -5.09 -10.32 13.24
CA SER A 242 -5.63 -9.02 13.63
C SER A 242 -6.58 -9.06 14.84
N ARG A 243 -6.89 -10.25 15.38
CA ARG A 243 -7.65 -10.42 16.62
C ARG A 243 -6.81 -10.21 17.88
N LEU A 244 -5.49 -10.26 17.76
CA LEU A 244 -4.58 -9.98 18.88
C LEU A 244 -4.41 -8.46 19.06
N SER A 245 -4.36 -8.02 20.31
CA SER A 245 -4.02 -6.63 20.61
C SER A 245 -2.51 -6.41 20.40
N SER A 246 -2.10 -5.16 20.14
CA SER A 246 -0.68 -4.82 19.94
C SER A 246 0.20 -5.17 21.16
N GLY A 247 -0.38 -5.20 22.37
CA GLY A 247 0.33 -5.59 23.59
C GLY A 247 0.59 -7.09 23.72
N ASP A 248 -0.20 -7.93 23.04
CA ASP A 248 -0.09 -9.40 23.12
C ASP A 248 0.94 -9.97 22.14
N ILE A 249 1.20 -9.25 21.04
CA ILE A 249 2.08 -9.69 19.96
C ILE A 249 3.50 -10.02 20.46
N PRO A 250 4.18 -9.16 21.25
CA PRO A 250 5.55 -9.45 21.71
C PRO A 250 5.65 -10.76 22.49
N ALA A 251 4.67 -11.06 23.34
CA ALA A 251 4.67 -12.29 24.14
C ALA A 251 4.57 -13.55 23.26
N VAL A 252 3.76 -13.50 22.19
CA VAL A 252 3.64 -14.60 21.22
C VAL A 252 4.95 -14.79 20.45
N LEU A 253 5.60 -13.70 20.03
CA LEU A 253 6.87 -13.75 19.30
C LEU A 253 8.01 -14.31 20.17
N ASP A 254 8.11 -13.85 21.42
CA ASP A 254 9.07 -14.39 22.40
C ASP A 254 8.86 -15.89 22.63
N GLN A 255 7.60 -16.32 22.75
CA GLN A 255 7.28 -17.73 22.94
C GLN A 255 7.54 -18.57 21.68
N LEU A 256 7.38 -17.99 20.49
CA LEU A 256 7.64 -18.64 19.21
C LEU A 256 9.14 -18.94 19.00
N ALA A 257 10.02 -18.11 19.59
CA ALA A 257 11.46 -18.34 19.58
C ALA A 257 11.91 -19.52 20.47
N VAL A 258 11.09 -19.97 21.42
CA VAL A 258 11.44 -21.07 22.33
C VAL A 258 11.59 -22.40 21.57
N PRO A 259 12.76 -23.07 21.64
CA PRO A 259 12.98 -24.36 20.98
C PRO A 259 12.32 -25.51 21.76
N PHE A 260 12.01 -26.60 21.06
CA PHE A 260 11.53 -27.82 21.70
C PHE A 260 12.69 -28.66 22.22
N THR A 261 12.64 -29.07 23.48
CA THR A 261 13.58 -29.99 24.12
C THR A 261 12.86 -31.28 24.54
N ALA A 262 13.54 -32.43 24.46
CA ALA A 262 12.96 -33.73 24.81
C ALA A 262 12.72 -33.89 26.33
N SER A 263 13.54 -33.23 27.14
CA SER A 263 13.38 -33.10 28.59
C SER A 263 13.12 -31.64 28.94
N ARG A 264 12.00 -31.38 29.62
CA ARG A 264 11.58 -30.03 30.01
C ARG A 264 11.48 -29.94 31.53
N GLY A 265 12.09 -28.91 32.11
CA GLY A 265 12.03 -28.61 33.54
C GLY A 265 10.64 -28.13 33.97
N LYS A 266 10.33 -28.29 35.26
CA LYS A 266 9.08 -27.79 35.84
C LYS A 266 9.15 -26.26 35.92
N GLY A 267 8.53 -25.56 34.97
CA GLY A 267 8.50 -24.10 34.90
C GLY A 267 8.91 -23.51 33.55
N ASP A 268 9.56 -24.29 32.68
CA ASP A 268 9.99 -23.81 31.36
C ASP A 268 8.77 -23.41 30.50
N ARG A 269 8.91 -22.36 29.70
CA ARG A 269 7.88 -21.96 28.73
C ARG A 269 7.68 -23.07 27.68
N ARG A 270 6.43 -23.33 27.32
CA ARG A 270 6.10 -24.33 26.31
C ARG A 270 6.37 -23.75 24.91
N PRO A 271 7.10 -24.45 24.02
CA PRO A 271 7.28 -23.98 22.66
C PRO A 271 5.94 -23.99 21.90
N ILE A 272 5.74 -23.01 21.03
CA ILE A 272 4.63 -23.03 20.08
C ILE A 272 4.94 -24.07 19.00
N ASP A 273 4.00 -24.99 18.78
CA ASP A 273 4.13 -26.08 17.81
C ASP A 273 3.47 -25.75 16.48
N VAL A 274 2.35 -25.02 16.51
CA VAL A 274 1.60 -24.57 15.33
C VAL A 274 1.22 -23.10 15.52
N LEU A 275 1.61 -22.26 14.57
CA LEU A 275 1.21 -20.85 14.53
C LEU A 275 0.25 -20.64 13.36
N LEU A 276 -0.98 -20.22 13.66
CA LEU A 276 -1.96 -19.79 12.67
C LEU A 276 -1.78 -18.29 12.43
N ALA A 277 -1.19 -17.91 11.30
CA ALA A 277 -0.87 -16.52 11.02
C ALA A 277 -1.61 -15.98 9.79
N THR A 278 -1.92 -14.69 9.84
CA THR A 278 -2.27 -13.89 8.65
C THR A 278 -1.00 -13.32 8.00
N ASN A 279 -1.15 -12.35 7.10
CA ASN A 279 -0.05 -11.58 6.51
C ASN A 279 0.89 -10.92 7.54
N MET A 280 0.50 -10.84 8.81
CA MET A 280 1.36 -10.37 9.91
C MET A 280 2.68 -11.15 10.05
N ILE A 281 2.77 -12.39 9.57
CA ILE A 281 4.04 -13.15 9.58
C ILE A 281 5.04 -12.66 8.52
N SER A 282 4.56 -11.95 7.50
CA SER A 282 5.37 -11.49 6.37
C SER A 282 6.32 -10.35 6.78
N VAL A 283 5.99 -9.59 7.83
CA VAL A 283 6.71 -8.39 8.30
C VAL A 283 7.28 -8.57 9.70
N GLY A 284 8.52 -8.13 9.93
CA GLY A 284 9.08 -7.88 11.27
C GLY A 284 9.30 -9.08 12.20
N VAL A 285 8.95 -10.31 11.82
CA VAL A 285 9.16 -11.51 12.66
C VAL A 285 10.48 -12.21 12.32
N ASP A 286 11.43 -12.22 13.26
CA ASP A 286 12.68 -12.98 13.15
C ASP A 286 12.63 -14.26 14.00
N VAL A 287 12.14 -15.35 13.41
CA VAL A 287 12.16 -16.67 14.03
C VAL A 287 12.84 -17.65 13.11
N SER A 288 14.00 -18.14 13.55
CA SER A 288 14.86 -19.02 12.76
C SER A 288 14.46 -20.49 12.78
N ARG A 289 13.62 -20.91 13.74
CA ARG A 289 13.27 -22.32 14.01
C ARG A 289 12.06 -22.88 13.24
N LEU A 290 11.46 -22.10 12.32
CA LEU A 290 10.31 -22.55 11.54
C LEU A 290 10.76 -23.50 10.43
N GLY A 291 10.37 -24.77 10.54
CA GLY A 291 10.74 -25.83 9.60
C GLY A 291 9.68 -26.17 8.55
N ILE A 292 8.39 -25.90 8.83
CA ILE A 292 7.27 -26.22 7.92
C ILE A 292 6.31 -25.03 7.87
N MET A 293 5.84 -24.69 6.66
CA MET A 293 4.74 -23.75 6.44
C MET A 293 3.71 -24.33 5.47
N VAL A 294 2.45 -24.06 5.77
CA VAL A 294 1.33 -24.35 4.88
C VAL A 294 0.71 -23.01 4.49
N VAL A 295 0.80 -22.67 3.20
CA VAL A 295 0.18 -21.49 2.62
C VAL A 295 -1.16 -21.91 2.04
N ALA A 296 -2.26 -21.31 2.50
CA ALA A 296 -3.61 -21.61 2.04
C ALA A 296 -4.01 -20.65 0.91
N GLY A 297 -3.99 -21.15 -0.32
CA GLY A 297 -4.20 -20.37 -1.55
C GLY A 297 -3.00 -19.51 -1.93
N GLN A 298 -3.06 -18.88 -3.11
CA GLN A 298 -2.08 -17.86 -3.48
C GLN A 298 -2.43 -16.53 -2.76
N PRO A 299 -1.48 -15.88 -2.06
CA PRO A 299 -1.67 -14.53 -1.53
C PRO A 299 -2.00 -13.51 -2.62
N LYS A 300 -2.54 -12.34 -2.23
CA LYS A 300 -2.93 -11.32 -3.20
C LYS A 300 -1.74 -10.81 -4.02
N SER A 301 -0.53 -10.79 -3.43
CA SER A 301 0.70 -10.38 -4.12
C SER A 301 1.78 -11.47 -4.06
N THR A 302 2.64 -11.49 -5.07
CA THR A 302 3.80 -12.38 -5.11
C THR A 302 4.84 -11.98 -4.06
N ALA A 303 4.98 -10.68 -3.78
CA ALA A 303 5.85 -10.17 -2.71
C ALA A 303 5.48 -10.77 -1.34
N GLU A 304 4.20 -10.79 -0.99
CA GLU A 304 3.70 -11.37 0.27
C GLU A 304 4.00 -12.87 0.36
N TYR A 305 3.83 -13.61 -0.74
CA TYR A 305 4.18 -15.03 -0.80
C TYR A 305 5.68 -15.27 -0.53
N ILE A 306 6.55 -14.49 -1.16
CA ILE A 306 8.01 -14.60 -0.97
C ILE A 306 8.38 -14.24 0.47
N GLN A 307 7.84 -13.13 0.99
CA GLN A 307 8.12 -12.67 2.35
C GLN A 307 7.68 -13.70 3.39
N ALA A 308 6.45 -14.21 3.30
CA ALA A 308 5.95 -15.24 4.21
C ALA A 308 6.79 -16.51 4.14
N THR A 309 7.01 -17.06 2.94
CA THR A 309 7.73 -18.34 2.78
C THR A 309 9.23 -18.25 3.07
N SER A 310 9.81 -17.05 3.01
CA SER A 310 11.22 -16.81 3.41
C SER A 310 11.47 -16.93 4.92
N ARG A 311 10.41 -17.01 5.74
CA ARG A 311 10.51 -17.22 7.19
C ARG A 311 10.83 -18.68 7.56
N VAL A 312 10.76 -19.59 6.61
CA VAL A 312 10.97 -21.03 6.80
C VAL A 312 12.34 -21.43 6.25
N GLY A 313 13.00 -22.37 6.92
CA GLY A 313 14.22 -22.97 6.41
C GLY A 313 15.43 -22.02 6.37
N ARG A 314 15.59 -21.20 7.41
CA ARG A 314 16.73 -20.27 7.56
C ARG A 314 17.99 -20.98 8.08
N ASN A 315 17.86 -21.67 9.22
CA ASN A 315 18.97 -22.40 9.86
C ASN A 315 18.97 -23.89 9.52
N ASP A 316 17.78 -24.46 9.34
CA ASP A 316 17.54 -25.89 9.08
C ASP A 316 16.78 -26.07 7.75
N PRO A 317 16.71 -27.29 7.18
CA PRO A 317 15.92 -27.51 5.97
C PRO A 317 14.46 -27.13 6.16
N GLY A 318 13.90 -26.42 5.19
CA GLY A 318 12.51 -25.93 5.22
C GLY A 318 11.60 -26.65 4.23
N LEU A 319 10.34 -26.86 4.61
CA LEU A 319 9.30 -27.41 3.73
C LEU A 319 8.11 -26.44 3.65
N VAL A 320 7.78 -26.01 2.44
CA VAL A 320 6.65 -25.11 2.17
C VAL A 320 5.63 -25.86 1.33
N PHE A 321 4.44 -26.06 1.89
CA PHE A 321 3.28 -26.55 1.16
C PHE A 321 2.41 -25.38 0.74
N THR A 322 2.12 -25.25 -0.55
CA THR A 322 1.13 -24.28 -1.04
C THR A 322 -0.10 -25.04 -1.50
N VAL A 323 -1.20 -24.84 -0.79
CA VAL A 323 -2.46 -25.55 -1.01
C VAL A 323 -3.37 -24.66 -1.84
N PHE A 324 -3.45 -24.93 -3.13
CA PHE A 324 -4.22 -24.17 -4.10
C PHE A 324 -5.68 -24.62 -4.11
N ASN A 325 -6.59 -23.65 -4.21
CA ASN A 325 -8.00 -23.88 -4.42
C ASN A 325 -8.29 -24.08 -5.92
N TRP A 326 -8.72 -25.29 -6.29
CA TRP A 326 -9.04 -25.64 -7.68
C TRP A 326 -10.17 -24.79 -8.29
N ALA A 327 -11.07 -24.24 -7.46
CA ALA A 327 -12.18 -23.40 -7.92
C ALA A 327 -11.76 -21.95 -8.22
N ARG A 328 -10.54 -21.54 -7.87
CA ARG A 328 -10.01 -20.20 -8.17
C ARG A 328 -9.08 -20.27 -9.39
N ALA A 329 -9.45 -19.57 -10.47
CA ALA A 329 -8.65 -19.54 -11.69
C ALA A 329 -7.18 -19.13 -11.45
N ARG A 330 -6.95 -18.17 -10.53
CA ARG A 330 -5.61 -17.72 -10.16
C ARG A 330 -4.78 -18.81 -9.49
N ASP A 331 -5.32 -19.45 -8.45
CA ASP A 331 -4.66 -20.55 -7.74
C ASP A 331 -4.34 -21.71 -8.69
N LEU A 332 -5.30 -22.08 -9.55
CA LEU A 332 -5.10 -23.13 -10.54
C LEU A 332 -3.97 -22.80 -11.53
N SER A 333 -3.92 -21.56 -12.02
CA SER A 333 -2.83 -21.11 -12.90
C SER A 333 -1.45 -21.17 -12.23
N HIS A 334 -1.35 -20.78 -10.95
CA HIS A 334 -0.11 -20.93 -10.19
C HIS A 334 0.27 -22.40 -9.96
N TYR A 335 -0.70 -23.27 -9.72
CA TYR A 335 -0.45 -24.70 -9.57
C TYR A 335 0.10 -25.33 -10.86
N GLU A 336 -0.50 -25.02 -12.01
CA GLU A 336 -0.11 -25.63 -13.29
C GLU A 336 1.26 -25.18 -13.79
N THR A 337 1.66 -23.98 -13.41
CA THR A 337 2.95 -23.39 -13.77
C THR A 337 3.89 -23.35 -12.57
N PHE A 338 3.64 -24.16 -11.53
CA PHE A 338 4.29 -24.04 -10.22
C PHE A 338 5.82 -23.98 -10.29
N ASP A 339 6.44 -24.86 -11.07
CA ASP A 339 7.89 -24.89 -11.22
C ASP A 339 8.42 -23.64 -11.93
N HIS A 340 7.77 -23.24 -13.03
CA HIS A 340 8.12 -22.01 -13.76
C HIS A 340 7.91 -20.75 -12.91
N PHE A 341 6.82 -20.70 -12.14
CA PHE A 341 6.54 -19.64 -11.18
C PHE A 341 7.67 -19.54 -10.16
N HIS A 342 8.05 -20.63 -9.48
CA HIS A 342 9.14 -20.60 -8.50
C HIS A 342 10.51 -20.30 -9.11
N ALA A 343 10.75 -20.69 -10.36
CA ALA A 343 11.97 -20.34 -11.09
C ALA A 343 12.04 -18.85 -11.46
N THR A 344 10.90 -18.15 -11.55
CA THR A 344 10.82 -16.77 -12.07
C THR A 344 10.10 -15.78 -11.15
N PHE A 345 9.67 -16.17 -9.96
CA PHE A 345 8.80 -15.39 -9.06
C PHE A 345 9.29 -13.98 -8.74
N TYR A 346 10.60 -13.72 -8.70
CA TYR A 346 11.15 -12.37 -8.50
C TYR A 346 10.85 -11.43 -9.68
N ARG A 347 10.70 -11.96 -10.91
CA ARG A 347 10.26 -11.19 -12.08
C ARG A 347 8.76 -10.86 -12.02
N GLN A 348 8.00 -11.65 -11.26
CA GLN A 348 6.56 -11.52 -11.13
C GLN A 348 6.12 -10.63 -9.97
N ILE A 349 7.07 -10.11 -9.17
CA ILE A 349 6.76 -9.15 -8.13
C ILE A 349 6.14 -7.89 -8.74
N GLU A 350 5.00 -7.52 -8.17
CA GLU A 350 4.25 -6.34 -8.54
C GLU A 350 5.09 -5.08 -8.28
N ALA A 351 5.04 -4.10 -9.18
CA ALA A 351 5.69 -2.83 -8.91
C ALA A 351 4.87 -2.03 -7.88
N LEU A 352 5.57 -1.34 -6.98
CA LEU A 352 4.95 -0.40 -6.06
C LEU A 352 4.95 0.99 -6.70
N SER A 353 3.87 1.73 -6.49
CA SER A 353 3.73 3.11 -6.95
C SER A 353 3.29 4.01 -5.81
N VAL A 354 3.69 5.28 -5.88
CA VAL A 354 3.29 6.36 -4.97
C VAL A 354 3.14 7.65 -5.77
N THR A 355 2.19 8.50 -5.38
CA THR A 355 1.86 9.73 -6.11
C THR A 355 1.71 10.91 -5.14
N PRO A 356 2.80 11.45 -4.58
CA PRO A 356 2.73 12.43 -3.49
C PRO A 356 1.98 13.73 -3.80
N PHE A 357 1.95 14.13 -5.06
CA PHE A 357 1.29 15.35 -5.53
C PHE A 357 -0.02 15.08 -6.28
N ALA A 358 -0.58 13.87 -6.21
CA ALA A 358 -1.93 13.63 -6.72
C ALA A 358 -2.96 14.51 -5.97
N ASP A 359 -4.04 14.91 -6.64
CA ASP A 359 -5.06 15.83 -6.12
C ASP A 359 -5.47 15.50 -4.68
N ARG A 360 -5.73 14.22 -4.38
CA ARG A 360 -6.16 13.76 -3.04
C ARG A 360 -5.04 13.80 -2.00
N ALA A 361 -3.80 13.49 -2.39
CA ALA A 361 -2.64 13.62 -1.52
C ALA A 361 -2.35 15.10 -1.20
N VAL A 362 -2.55 16.00 -2.17
CA VAL A 362 -2.48 17.45 -1.99
C VAL A 362 -3.59 17.92 -1.04
N ASP A 363 -4.83 17.49 -1.25
CA ASP A 363 -5.96 17.82 -0.38
C ASP A 363 -5.69 17.46 1.08
N ARG A 364 -5.18 16.23 1.34
CA ARG A 364 -4.96 15.74 2.70
C ARG A 364 -3.66 16.19 3.36
N GLY A 365 -2.58 16.36 2.60
CA GLY A 365 -1.25 16.55 3.19
C GLY A 365 -0.65 17.95 3.01
N LEU A 366 -1.07 18.72 1.99
CA LEU A 366 -0.36 19.95 1.62
C LEU A 366 -0.38 21.02 2.72
N THR A 367 -1.48 21.11 3.48
CA THR A 367 -1.60 22.04 4.61
C THR A 367 -0.55 21.77 5.66
N GLY A 368 -0.37 20.50 6.05
CA GLY A 368 0.62 20.12 7.04
C GLY A 368 2.05 20.37 6.57
N VAL A 369 2.34 20.14 5.29
CA VAL A 369 3.66 20.42 4.69
C VAL A 369 3.95 21.92 4.61
N LEU A 370 2.96 22.73 4.22
CA LEU A 370 3.08 24.19 4.18
C LEU A 370 3.38 24.73 5.59
N VAL A 371 2.57 24.35 6.58
CA VAL A 371 2.73 24.82 7.96
C VAL A 371 4.04 24.31 8.56
N ALA A 372 4.40 23.04 8.35
CA ALA A 372 5.68 22.49 8.80
C ALA A 372 6.87 23.31 8.26
N LEU A 373 6.86 23.70 6.99
CA LEU A 373 7.94 24.50 6.42
C LEU A 373 7.97 25.92 6.98
N LEU A 374 6.83 26.63 7.02
CA LEU A 374 6.79 28.00 7.54
C LEU A 374 7.17 28.06 9.02
N ARG A 375 6.61 27.17 9.83
CA ARG A 375 6.82 27.11 11.29
C ARG A 375 8.24 26.67 11.67
N ASN A 376 8.90 25.84 10.86
CA ASN A 376 10.20 25.26 11.21
C ASN A 376 11.39 25.84 10.44
N LEU A 377 11.19 26.60 9.34
CA LEU A 377 12.29 27.29 8.64
C LEU A 377 12.68 28.62 9.32
N GLU A 378 11.72 29.30 9.93
CA GLU A 378 11.91 30.61 10.57
C GLU A 378 11.53 30.53 12.05
N PRO A 379 12.50 30.66 12.98
CA PRO A 379 12.23 30.65 14.42
C PRO A 379 11.15 31.64 14.85
N ALA A 380 11.08 32.82 14.23
CA ALA A 380 10.06 33.83 14.55
C ALA A 380 8.60 33.34 14.35
N TYR A 381 8.39 32.30 13.54
CA TYR A 381 7.08 31.69 13.30
C TYR A 381 6.86 30.38 14.08
N ASN A 382 7.80 29.98 14.94
CA ASN A 382 7.82 28.64 15.53
C ASN A 382 6.78 28.42 16.64
N ALA A 383 6.61 29.39 17.53
CA ALA A 383 5.73 29.20 18.70
C ALA A 383 4.24 29.18 18.32
N ASN A 384 3.41 28.52 19.14
CA ASN A 384 2.00 28.26 18.80
C ASN A 384 1.22 29.54 18.40
N LEU A 385 1.39 30.63 19.15
CA LEU A 385 0.71 31.91 18.91
C LEU A 385 1.26 32.70 17.72
N ARG A 386 2.40 32.29 17.14
CA ARG A 386 3.04 32.97 16.02
C ARG A 386 2.38 32.69 14.67
N ALA A 387 1.36 31.83 14.65
CA ALA A 387 0.47 31.72 13.50
C ALA A 387 -0.19 33.07 13.14
N GLN A 388 -0.40 33.97 14.13
CA GLN A 388 -0.89 35.34 13.93
C GLN A 388 0.09 36.23 13.13
N ASP A 389 1.39 35.92 13.16
CA ASP A 389 2.45 36.78 12.63
C ASP A 389 2.89 36.40 11.21
N VAL A 390 2.45 35.24 10.71
CA VAL A 390 2.78 34.77 9.35
C VAL A 390 2.13 35.66 8.30
N ASP A 391 2.95 36.24 7.44
CA ASP A 391 2.50 37.02 6.28
C ASP A 391 2.58 36.19 4.99
N ARG A 392 1.45 36.13 4.27
CA ARG A 392 1.35 35.48 2.96
C ARG A 392 2.24 36.12 1.89
N HIS A 393 2.67 37.37 2.08
CA HIS A 393 3.57 38.10 1.18
C HIS A 393 5.01 38.16 1.70
N SER A 394 5.34 37.38 2.74
CA SER A 394 6.70 37.28 3.23
C SER A 394 7.62 36.58 2.22
N GLN A 395 8.91 36.94 2.23
CA GLN A 395 9.92 36.25 1.40
C GLN A 395 9.97 34.74 1.68
N LEU A 396 9.71 34.33 2.92
CA LEU A 396 9.66 32.92 3.29
C LEU A 396 8.47 32.21 2.65
N ALA A 397 7.27 32.81 2.68
CA ALA A 397 6.08 32.25 2.04
C ALA A 397 6.32 32.06 0.54
N ASP A 398 6.81 33.10 -0.15
CA ASP A 398 7.15 33.03 -1.58
C ASP A 398 8.22 31.97 -1.88
N HIS A 399 9.21 31.80 -0.98
CA HIS A 399 10.23 30.76 -1.13
C HIS A 399 9.65 29.36 -0.97
N VAL A 400 8.79 29.14 0.03
CA VAL A 400 8.13 27.85 0.27
C VAL A 400 7.21 27.48 -0.88
N VAL A 401 6.41 28.43 -1.38
CA VAL A 401 5.52 28.21 -2.54
C VAL A 401 6.33 27.83 -3.77
N ARG A 402 7.38 28.58 -4.12
CA ARG A 402 8.25 28.26 -5.26
C ARG A 402 8.95 26.91 -5.11
N PHE A 403 9.40 26.58 -3.90
CA PHE A 403 10.04 25.29 -3.62
C PHE A 403 9.07 24.12 -3.84
N LEU A 404 7.87 24.18 -3.27
CA LEU A 404 6.86 23.13 -3.39
C LEU A 404 6.32 23.02 -4.83
N LYS A 405 6.08 24.14 -5.51
CA LYS A 405 5.72 24.18 -6.93
C LYS A 405 6.73 23.44 -7.79
N ARG A 406 8.02 23.80 -7.65
CA ARG A 406 9.10 23.17 -8.42
C ARG A 406 9.21 21.70 -8.12
N ARG A 407 9.14 21.32 -6.84
CA ARG A 407 9.17 19.92 -6.42
C ARG A 407 8.04 19.12 -7.06
N ALA A 408 6.82 19.66 -7.05
CA ALA A 408 5.66 19.00 -7.63
C ALA A 408 5.79 18.83 -9.14
N ALA A 409 6.25 19.86 -9.85
CA ALA A 409 6.50 19.81 -11.29
C ALA A 409 7.57 18.75 -11.65
N ASP A 410 8.68 18.73 -10.92
CA ASP A 410 9.79 17.84 -11.20
C ASP A 410 9.45 16.37 -10.89
N VAL A 411 8.79 16.10 -9.75
CA VAL A 411 8.40 14.75 -9.33
C VAL A 411 7.30 14.17 -10.23
N ALA A 412 6.33 14.99 -10.65
CA ALA A 412 5.29 14.56 -11.58
C ALA A 412 5.76 14.52 -13.04
N GLY A 413 6.90 15.17 -13.36
CA GLY A 413 7.39 15.33 -14.72
C GLY A 413 6.56 16.30 -15.57
N GLU A 414 5.73 17.14 -14.95
CA GLU A 414 4.72 17.96 -15.63
C GLU A 414 4.50 19.31 -14.93
N ASN A 415 4.70 20.43 -15.64
CA ASN A 415 4.55 21.79 -15.08
C ASN A 415 3.15 22.08 -14.54
N ARG A 416 2.11 21.50 -15.15
CA ARG A 416 0.72 21.68 -14.72
C ARG A 416 0.48 21.22 -13.28
N MET A 417 1.23 20.22 -12.82
CA MET A 417 1.14 19.75 -11.43
C MET A 417 1.74 20.79 -10.48
N GLY A 418 2.85 21.42 -10.87
CA GLY A 418 3.41 22.56 -10.15
C GLY A 418 2.41 23.72 -10.04
N ASP A 419 1.76 24.09 -11.14
CA ASP A 419 0.76 25.17 -11.16
C ASP A 419 -0.52 24.81 -10.36
N HIS A 420 -0.87 23.53 -10.27
CA HIS A 420 -1.95 23.05 -9.39
C HIS A 420 -1.57 23.22 -7.92
N VAL A 421 -0.38 22.76 -7.53
CA VAL A 421 0.13 22.88 -6.15
C VAL A 421 0.30 24.35 -5.74
N GLU A 422 0.79 25.21 -6.63
CA GLU A 422 0.89 26.66 -6.38
C GLU A 422 -0.48 27.27 -6.06
N ARG A 423 -1.50 27.03 -6.89
CA ARG A 423 -2.86 27.50 -6.62
C ARG A 423 -3.41 26.97 -5.30
N ALA A 424 -3.19 25.68 -5.01
CA ALA A 424 -3.63 25.06 -3.77
C ALA A 424 -2.94 25.65 -2.53
N LEU A 425 -1.69 26.09 -2.65
CA LEU A 425 -0.94 26.80 -1.61
C LEU A 425 -1.46 28.24 -1.43
N ASP A 426 -1.70 28.95 -2.53
CA ASP A 426 -2.25 30.32 -2.52
C ASP A 426 -3.63 30.38 -1.87
N GLU A 427 -4.49 29.39 -2.13
CA GLU A 427 -5.80 29.26 -1.49
C GLU A 427 -5.67 29.09 0.03
N ARG A 428 -4.72 28.26 0.49
CA ARG A 428 -4.45 28.02 1.92
C ARG A 428 -3.87 29.25 2.60
N LEU A 429 -2.88 29.91 2.00
CA LEU A 429 -2.33 31.17 2.49
C LEU A 429 -3.39 32.28 2.51
N GLY A 430 -4.27 32.30 1.51
CA GLY A 430 -5.41 33.21 1.46
C GLY A 430 -6.42 32.98 2.58
N LEU A 431 -6.73 31.71 2.90
CA LEU A 431 -7.58 31.36 4.04
C LEU A 431 -6.93 31.73 5.36
N TRP A 432 -5.65 31.41 5.55
CA TRP A 432 -4.88 31.80 6.72
C TRP A 432 -4.89 33.31 6.94
N ALA A 433 -4.65 34.10 5.88
CA ALA A 433 -4.71 35.57 5.96
C ALA A 433 -6.10 36.09 6.37
N ARG A 434 -7.19 35.42 5.96
CA ARG A 434 -8.55 35.76 6.40
C ARG A 434 -8.78 35.44 7.87
N GLU A 435 -8.34 34.27 8.33
CA GLU A 435 -8.45 33.89 9.76
C GLU A 435 -7.66 34.87 10.65
N ARG A 436 -6.46 35.27 10.21
CA ARG A 436 -5.61 36.27 10.88
C ARG A 436 -6.29 37.64 11.04
N ALA A 437 -7.12 38.02 10.06
CA ALA A 437 -7.79 39.32 10.02
C ALA A 437 -9.08 39.39 10.84
N GLN A 438 -9.52 38.28 11.46
CA GLN A 438 -10.74 38.28 12.26
C GLN A 438 -10.57 39.11 13.55
N PRO A 439 -11.44 40.10 13.80
CA PRO A 439 -11.33 40.93 15.00
C PRO A 439 -11.66 40.14 16.27
N ALA A 440 -11.10 40.57 17.41
CA ALA A 440 -11.36 40.03 18.75
C ALA A 440 -10.90 38.58 19.01
N ARG A 441 -10.10 37.98 18.12
CA ARG A 441 -9.46 36.67 18.33
C ARG A 441 -8.00 36.70 17.90
N GLN A 442 -7.13 36.04 18.66
CA GLN A 442 -5.74 35.79 18.27
C GLN A 442 -5.64 34.42 17.60
N LEU A 443 -4.88 34.32 16.51
CA LEU A 443 -4.68 33.08 15.78
C LEU A 443 -3.48 32.29 16.31
N ALA A 444 -3.68 31.01 16.58
CA ALA A 444 -2.65 30.04 16.93
C ALA A 444 -2.62 28.89 15.91
N TYR A 445 -1.55 28.11 15.85
CA TYR A 445 -1.54 26.89 15.01
C TYR A 445 -2.57 25.89 15.51
N GLU A 446 -2.54 25.59 16.81
CA GLU A 446 -3.51 24.76 17.51
C GLU A 446 -4.22 25.58 18.59
N GLN A 447 -5.54 25.44 18.69
CA GLN A 447 -6.32 26.10 19.74
C GLN A 447 -5.96 25.49 21.11
N PRO A 448 -5.46 26.30 22.08
CA PRO A 448 -5.23 25.82 23.43
C PRO A 448 -6.53 25.40 24.10
N ALA A 449 -6.44 24.42 25.01
CA ALA A 449 -7.59 24.01 25.81
C ALA A 449 -8.15 25.20 26.61
N HIS A 450 -9.49 25.31 26.68
CA HIS A 450 -10.19 26.33 27.48
C HIS A 450 -9.91 27.80 27.12
N SER A 451 -9.58 28.10 25.86
CA SER A 451 -9.36 29.47 25.37
C SER A 451 -10.41 29.88 24.31
N ASP A 452 -11.30 30.81 24.67
CA ASP A 452 -12.35 31.31 23.77
C ASP A 452 -11.89 32.49 22.88
N ASN A 453 -10.81 33.17 23.28
CA ASN A 453 -10.20 34.30 22.58
C ASN A 453 -9.08 33.90 21.61
N ILE A 454 -8.71 32.61 21.56
CA ILE A 454 -7.69 32.07 20.67
C ILE A 454 -8.35 31.11 19.69
N ALA A 455 -8.15 31.34 18.39
CA ALA A 455 -8.62 30.47 17.33
C ALA A 455 -7.48 29.58 16.82
N GLY A 456 -7.75 28.29 16.65
CA GLY A 456 -6.81 27.37 16.01
C GLY A 456 -6.93 27.43 14.50
N LEU A 457 -5.79 27.66 13.82
CA LEU A 457 -5.68 27.60 12.37
C LEU A 457 -5.89 26.16 11.87
N LEU A 458 -5.19 25.21 12.50
CA LEU A 458 -5.23 23.80 12.14
C LEU A 458 -6.40 23.09 12.80
N ARG A 459 -6.97 22.12 12.09
CA ARG A 459 -7.99 21.21 12.59
C ARG A 459 -7.44 19.79 12.64
N ARG A 460 -7.65 19.13 13.78
CA ARG A 460 -7.36 17.70 13.90
C ARG A 460 -8.36 16.92 13.04
N PRO A 461 -7.99 15.75 12.51
CA PRO A 461 -8.95 14.86 11.84
C PRO A 461 -10.02 14.44 12.84
N ASP A 462 -11.28 14.53 12.44
CA ASP A 462 -12.44 14.12 13.22
C ASP A 462 -13.37 13.23 12.39
N ASP A 463 -14.52 12.88 12.96
CA ASP A 463 -15.56 12.07 12.31
C ASP A 463 -16.30 12.79 11.16
N GLY A 464 -16.03 14.09 10.97
CA GLY A 464 -16.62 14.96 9.96
C GLY A 464 -15.78 15.07 8.68
N PRO A 465 -16.20 15.93 7.72
CA PRO A 465 -15.54 16.04 6.43
C PRO A 465 -14.16 16.68 6.52
N TRP A 466 -13.19 16.16 5.76
CA TRP A 466 -11.87 16.77 5.59
C TRP A 466 -11.99 18.18 5.03
N ARG A 467 -11.50 19.16 5.78
CA ARG A 467 -11.51 20.57 5.39
C ARG A 467 -10.12 20.99 4.94
N MET A 468 -10.04 22.12 4.25
CA MET A 468 -8.76 22.68 3.75
C MET A 468 -7.70 22.83 4.85
N MET A 469 -8.10 23.19 6.08
CA MET A 469 -7.18 23.33 7.23
C MET A 469 -7.12 22.10 8.14
N THR A 470 -7.76 20.99 7.74
CA THR A 470 -7.57 19.69 8.41
C THR A 470 -6.17 19.19 8.08
N CYS A 471 -5.43 18.81 9.12
CA CYS A 471 -4.07 18.32 9.00
C CYS A 471 -3.97 16.96 9.71
N PRO A 472 -3.31 15.95 9.13
CA PRO A 472 -3.16 14.67 9.81
C PRO A 472 -2.35 14.83 11.10
N THR A 473 -2.69 14.01 12.08
CA THR A 473 -1.89 13.81 13.30
C THR A 473 -1.04 12.54 13.22
N SER A 474 -1.42 11.62 12.33
CA SER A 474 -0.72 10.40 11.94
C SER A 474 -0.76 10.33 10.42
N LEU A 475 0.34 9.92 9.77
CA LEU A 475 0.33 9.67 8.32
C LEU A 475 -0.58 8.48 7.96
N ARG A 476 -0.99 7.67 8.95
CA ARG A 476 -1.98 6.61 8.81
C ARG A 476 -3.43 7.08 8.98
N ASP A 477 -3.69 8.35 9.29
CA ASP A 477 -5.06 8.91 9.33
C ASP A 477 -5.78 8.82 7.96
N VAL A 478 -5.06 8.42 6.91
CA VAL A 478 -5.54 8.20 5.55
C VAL A 478 -5.68 6.71 5.18
N GLU A 479 -5.28 5.80 6.08
CA GLU A 479 -5.53 4.38 5.96
C GLU A 479 -6.99 4.07 6.36
N PRO A 480 -7.65 3.10 5.70
CA PRO A 480 -9.07 2.86 5.89
C PRO A 480 -9.38 2.32 7.29
N GLY A 481 -10.19 3.07 8.06
CA GLY A 481 -10.96 2.53 9.18
C GLY A 481 -12.31 2.01 8.69
N ILE A 482 -12.73 0.81 9.12
CA ILE A 482 -14.09 0.34 8.83
C ILE A 482 -15.06 1.09 9.73
N ARG A 483 -15.79 2.06 9.17
CA ARG A 483 -16.84 2.79 9.89
C ARG A 483 -18.11 1.95 9.94
N LEU A 484 -18.50 1.51 11.13
CA LEU A 484 -19.79 0.84 11.35
C LEU A 484 -20.90 1.89 11.39
N LEU A 485 -21.60 2.07 10.28
CA LEU A 485 -22.76 2.96 10.18
C LEU A 485 -24.04 2.19 10.52
N LEU A 486 -24.63 2.48 11.69
CA LEU A 486 -25.94 1.97 12.08
C LEU A 486 -27.03 2.95 11.63
N ARG A 487 -27.50 2.81 10.39
CA ARG A 487 -28.58 3.66 9.87
C ARG A 487 -29.95 3.12 10.30
N ARG A 488 -30.80 4.00 10.83
CA ARG A 488 -32.23 3.71 11.09
C ARG A 488 -33.09 4.34 9.99
N GLU A 489 -34.30 3.81 9.82
CA GLU A 489 -35.32 4.43 8.98
C GLU A 489 -35.57 5.87 9.47
N GLY A 490 -35.26 6.86 8.63
CA GLY A 490 -35.44 8.29 8.95
C GLY A 490 -34.15 9.11 9.10
N ASP A 491 -32.96 8.51 9.03
CA ASP A 491 -31.71 9.27 9.05
C ASP A 491 -31.55 10.09 7.75
N ASP A 492 -31.30 11.40 7.89
CA ASP A 492 -31.14 12.34 6.78
C ASP A 492 -30.15 11.82 5.71
N PRO A 493 -30.42 12.03 4.42
CA PRO A 493 -29.50 11.64 3.36
C PRO A 493 -28.18 12.40 3.51
N ILE A 494 -27.06 11.68 3.29
CA ILE A 494 -25.72 12.25 3.16
C ILE A 494 -25.78 13.41 2.15
N GLU A 495 -25.40 14.62 2.57
CA GLU A 495 -25.46 15.86 1.76
C GLU A 495 -24.60 15.79 0.48
N GLU A 496 -23.65 14.86 0.41
CA GLU A 496 -22.76 14.73 -0.74
C GLU A 496 -23.28 13.79 -1.83
N PRO A 497 -23.10 14.14 -3.12
CA PRO A 497 -23.51 13.26 -4.21
C PRO A 497 -22.70 11.95 -4.19
N PRO A 498 -23.36 10.78 -4.32
CA PRO A 498 -22.71 9.47 -4.23
C PRO A 498 -21.74 9.19 -5.39
N PHE A 499 -21.80 10.00 -6.45
CA PHE A 499 -20.98 9.87 -7.64
C PHE A 499 -20.84 11.22 -8.34
N THR A 500 -19.66 11.54 -8.86
CA THR A 500 -19.42 12.75 -9.67
C THR A 500 -18.66 12.40 -10.93
N THR A 501 -18.97 13.08 -12.04
CA THR A 501 -18.30 12.84 -13.32
C THR A 501 -17.84 14.12 -13.98
N ARG A 502 -16.77 14.00 -14.76
CA ARG A 502 -16.29 15.03 -15.67
C ARG A 502 -15.93 14.39 -16.99
N ASN A 503 -16.39 14.97 -18.10
CA ASN A 503 -15.97 14.52 -19.43
C ASN A 503 -14.47 14.75 -19.62
N GLY A 504 -13.75 13.68 -19.92
CA GLY A 504 -12.36 13.72 -20.36
C GLY A 504 -12.26 14.01 -21.86
N ARG A 505 -11.04 14.23 -22.34
CA ARG A 505 -10.77 14.38 -23.78
C ARG A 505 -10.13 13.11 -24.30
N VAL A 506 -10.63 12.62 -25.43
CA VAL A 506 -10.03 11.46 -26.11
C VAL A 506 -8.57 11.77 -26.52
N PRO A 507 -7.60 10.90 -26.21
CA PRO A 507 -6.21 11.02 -26.62
C PRO A 507 -6.03 11.24 -28.12
N ARG A 508 -5.01 12.01 -28.50
CA ARG A 508 -4.67 12.26 -29.92
C ARG A 508 -4.41 10.92 -30.63
N GLY A 509 -4.98 10.75 -31.83
CA GLY A 509 -4.80 9.54 -32.64
C GLY A 509 -5.60 8.30 -32.18
N LYS A 510 -6.38 8.39 -31.09
CA LYS A 510 -7.16 7.25 -30.57
C LYS A 510 -8.67 7.34 -30.84
N GLY A 511 -9.14 8.44 -31.43
CA GLY A 511 -10.56 8.68 -31.67
C GLY A 511 -11.23 7.73 -32.67
N SER A 512 -10.46 6.96 -33.45
CA SER A 512 -11.01 5.94 -34.35
C SER A 512 -11.68 4.79 -33.59
N TRP A 513 -11.15 4.42 -32.42
CA TRP A 513 -11.63 3.28 -31.64
C TRP A 513 -12.10 3.65 -30.23
N LEU A 514 -11.67 4.80 -29.68
CA LEU A 514 -12.07 5.29 -28.37
C LEU A 514 -13.05 6.46 -28.52
N GLY A 515 -14.33 6.21 -28.25
CA GLY A 515 -15.40 7.16 -28.46
C GLY A 515 -15.64 8.11 -27.28
N GLN A 516 -15.31 7.71 -26.05
CA GLN A 516 -15.49 8.57 -24.88
C GLN A 516 -14.54 8.21 -23.74
N VAL A 517 -14.11 9.25 -23.01
CA VAL A 517 -13.38 9.14 -21.74
C VAL A 517 -14.17 9.94 -20.70
N VAL A 518 -14.55 9.31 -19.59
CA VAL A 518 -15.23 9.97 -18.47
C VAL A 518 -14.41 9.76 -17.21
N LEU A 519 -14.04 10.86 -16.58
CA LEU A 519 -13.36 10.89 -15.29
C LEU A 519 -14.41 10.80 -14.19
N VAL A 520 -14.15 9.97 -13.18
CA VAL A 520 -15.02 9.78 -12.01
C VAL A 520 -14.24 10.18 -10.74
N PRO A 521 -14.19 11.48 -10.36
CA PRO A 521 -13.46 11.93 -9.17
C PRO A 521 -14.03 11.43 -7.83
N ARG A 522 -15.28 10.97 -7.83
CA ARG A 522 -15.96 10.39 -6.67
C ARG A 522 -16.87 9.26 -7.13
N LEU A 523 -16.69 8.09 -6.56
CA LEU A 523 -17.49 6.89 -6.71
C LEU A 523 -17.76 6.31 -5.33
N ARG A 524 -19.02 5.95 -5.05
CA ARG A 524 -19.43 5.19 -3.88
C ARG A 524 -19.84 3.78 -4.30
N GLU A 525 -19.20 2.78 -3.73
CA GLU A 525 -19.60 1.38 -3.80
C GLU A 525 -20.20 0.96 -2.45
N VAL A 526 -21.25 0.13 -2.50
CA VAL A 526 -21.82 -0.48 -1.31
C VAL A 526 -21.85 -1.98 -1.50
N ALA A 527 -21.08 -2.71 -0.71
CA ALA A 527 -21.04 -4.16 -0.72
C ALA A 527 -21.85 -4.71 0.46
N ALA A 528 -22.90 -5.48 0.18
CA ALA A 528 -23.74 -6.09 1.20
C ALA A 528 -23.41 -7.57 1.36
N LEU A 529 -23.19 -8.03 2.59
CA LEU A 529 -23.11 -9.45 2.91
C LEU A 529 -24.52 -9.97 3.17
N TYR A 530 -24.98 -10.94 2.37
CA TYR A 530 -26.34 -11.48 2.44
C TYR A 530 -26.39 -12.98 2.81
N GLY A 531 -25.25 -13.65 2.91
CA GLY A 531 -25.15 -15.05 3.32
C GLY A 531 -23.78 -15.66 3.07
N PHE A 532 -23.62 -16.94 3.43
CA PHE A 532 -22.40 -17.72 3.17
C PHE A 532 -22.72 -18.91 2.28
N THR A 533 -21.80 -19.34 1.43
CA THR A 533 -21.89 -20.65 0.77
C THR A 533 -20.80 -21.58 1.27
N ARG A 534 -20.97 -22.88 1.02
CA ARG A 534 -20.03 -23.91 1.47
C ARG A 534 -19.46 -24.62 0.26
N ILE A 535 -18.13 -24.76 0.22
CA ILE A 535 -17.34 -25.45 -0.82
C ILE A 535 -17.34 -24.68 -2.14
N ASP A 536 -18.51 -24.41 -2.70
CA ASP A 536 -18.66 -23.68 -3.96
C ASP A 536 -19.14 -22.25 -3.65
N ALA A 537 -18.37 -21.25 -4.06
CA ALA A 537 -18.86 -19.88 -4.09
C ALA A 537 -19.98 -19.78 -5.14
N PRO A 538 -21.05 -18.99 -4.91
CA PRO A 538 -21.99 -18.69 -5.97
C PRO A 538 -21.23 -17.82 -6.96
N GLU A 539 -20.77 -18.37 -8.08
CA GLU A 539 -19.70 -17.78 -8.90
C GLU A 539 -19.84 -16.27 -9.19
N TRP A 540 -20.39 -15.91 -10.35
CA TRP A 540 -20.73 -14.53 -10.75
C TRP A 540 -22.25 -14.35 -10.78
N GLU A 541 -22.99 -15.41 -10.51
CA GLU A 541 -24.45 -15.51 -10.53
C GLU A 541 -25.03 -15.34 -9.12
N VAL A 542 -24.44 -14.42 -8.37
CA VAL A 542 -24.71 -14.08 -6.96
C VAL A 542 -26.21 -13.83 -6.68
N VAL A 543 -26.92 -13.21 -7.63
CA VAL A 543 -28.35 -12.84 -7.52
C VAL A 543 -29.29 -13.99 -7.92
N THR A 544 -28.87 -14.88 -8.80
CA THR A 544 -29.65 -16.02 -9.31
C THR A 544 -29.29 -17.35 -8.63
N THR A 545 -28.35 -17.32 -7.69
CA THR A 545 -27.96 -18.51 -6.91
C THR A 545 -29.14 -19.02 -6.11
N ASP A 546 -29.46 -20.30 -6.31
CA ASP A 546 -30.50 -21.01 -5.56
C ASP A 546 -30.29 -20.83 -4.04
N GLU A 547 -31.33 -20.37 -3.33
CA GLU A 547 -31.30 -20.16 -1.88
C GLU A 547 -30.86 -21.41 -1.11
N ARG A 548 -31.03 -22.60 -1.70
CA ARG A 548 -30.60 -23.88 -1.13
C ARG A 548 -29.08 -24.03 -0.96
N GLN A 549 -28.27 -23.24 -1.69
CA GLN A 549 -26.80 -23.26 -1.58
C GLN A 549 -26.26 -22.17 -0.64
N ARG A 550 -27.14 -21.30 -0.13
CA ARG A 550 -26.81 -20.18 0.74
C ARG A 550 -27.21 -20.47 2.18
N VAL A 551 -26.24 -20.47 3.08
CA VAL A 551 -26.47 -20.44 4.53
C VAL A 551 -26.92 -19.02 4.90
N PRO A 552 -28.11 -18.85 5.49
CA PRO A 552 -28.61 -17.54 5.88
C PRO A 552 -27.79 -16.97 7.05
N LEU A 553 -27.69 -15.65 7.14
CA LEU A 553 -26.94 -14.96 8.21
C LEU A 553 -27.54 -15.20 9.60
N ARG A 554 -28.83 -15.53 9.65
CA ARG A 554 -29.60 -15.78 10.87
C ARG A 554 -30.73 -16.78 10.56
N GLY A 555 -31.30 -17.38 11.60
CA GLY A 555 -32.43 -18.31 11.47
C GLY A 555 -33.69 -17.68 10.86
N GLU A 556 -33.89 -16.37 11.02
CA GLU A 556 -34.95 -15.58 10.38
C GLU A 556 -34.34 -14.55 9.42
N PRO A 557 -34.96 -14.25 8.27
CA PRO A 557 -34.47 -13.23 7.35
C PRO A 557 -34.36 -11.86 8.05
N PRO A 558 -33.16 -11.28 8.15
CA PRO A 558 -33.02 -10.01 8.85
C PRO A 558 -33.60 -8.87 7.99
N SER A 559 -34.20 -7.87 8.64
CA SER A 559 -34.65 -6.63 7.96
C SER A 559 -33.49 -5.71 7.54
N TRP A 560 -32.26 -6.07 7.92
CA TRP A 560 -31.03 -5.35 7.61
C TRP A 560 -29.92 -6.35 7.27
N VAL A 561 -28.97 -5.92 6.44
CA VAL A 561 -27.76 -6.69 6.13
C VAL A 561 -26.54 -5.85 6.43
N PRO A 562 -25.44 -6.45 6.92
CA PRO A 562 -24.19 -5.72 7.09
C PRO A 562 -23.66 -5.29 5.71
N CYS A 563 -23.43 -3.98 5.57
CA CYS A 563 -22.89 -3.37 4.37
C CYS A 563 -21.55 -2.70 4.67
N ALA A 564 -20.62 -2.80 3.73
CA ALA A 564 -19.43 -1.96 3.67
C ALA A 564 -19.67 -0.87 2.62
N GLU A 565 -19.66 0.40 3.05
CA GLU A 565 -19.57 1.54 2.13
C GLU A 565 -18.09 1.77 1.83
N MET A 566 -17.77 1.83 0.54
CA MET A 566 -16.43 2.13 0.04
C MET A 566 -16.52 3.36 -0.85
N ARG A 567 -15.52 4.23 -0.77
CA ARG A 567 -15.41 5.39 -1.63
C ARG A 567 -14.11 5.34 -2.40
N GLY A 568 -14.12 5.99 -3.55
CA GLY A 568 -12.95 6.03 -4.40
C GLY A 568 -13.17 6.86 -5.65
N GLU A 569 -12.36 6.57 -6.65
CA GLU A 569 -12.32 7.25 -7.92
C GLU A 569 -12.36 6.25 -9.07
N GLY A 570 -12.57 6.71 -10.29
CA GLY A 570 -12.58 5.83 -11.45
C GLY A 570 -12.39 6.52 -12.79
N LEU A 571 -12.21 5.70 -13.80
CA LEU A 571 -12.03 6.08 -15.19
C LEU A 571 -12.90 5.18 -16.06
N PHE A 572 -13.85 5.78 -16.75
CA PHE A 572 -14.70 5.09 -17.71
C PHE A 572 -14.23 5.35 -19.14
N LEU A 573 -14.03 4.28 -19.89
CA LEU A 573 -13.60 4.29 -21.28
C LEU A 573 -14.65 3.60 -22.14
N ARG A 574 -15.14 4.29 -23.18
CA ARG A 574 -16.11 3.74 -24.13
C ARG A 574 -15.47 3.59 -25.50
N LEU A 575 -15.42 2.36 -25.99
CA LEU A 575 -15.01 2.05 -27.36
C LEU A 575 -16.11 2.48 -28.34
N THR A 576 -15.73 2.78 -29.58
CA THR A 576 -16.68 3.09 -30.64
C THR A 576 -17.41 1.82 -31.08
N GLU A 577 -18.75 1.85 -31.06
CA GLU A 577 -19.58 0.72 -31.46
C GLU A 577 -19.26 0.21 -32.88
N GLU A 578 -19.02 1.13 -33.82
CA GLU A 578 -18.67 0.81 -35.21
C GLU A 578 -17.44 -0.11 -35.33
N GLN A 579 -16.35 0.23 -34.62
CA GLN A 579 -15.14 -0.60 -34.64
C GLN A 579 -15.32 -1.95 -33.95
N VAL A 580 -16.08 -1.98 -32.84
CA VAL A 580 -16.36 -3.22 -32.11
C VAL A 580 -17.20 -4.17 -32.97
N ALA A 581 -18.27 -3.67 -33.59
CA ALA A 581 -19.12 -4.45 -34.49
C ALA A 581 -18.34 -4.95 -35.73
N ALA A 582 -17.49 -4.10 -36.33
CA ALA A 582 -16.64 -4.49 -37.45
C ALA A 582 -15.62 -5.58 -37.06
N TRP A 583 -15.08 -5.52 -35.84
CA TRP A 583 -14.19 -6.55 -35.30
C TRP A 583 -14.92 -7.88 -35.04
N GLU A 584 -16.11 -7.84 -34.45
CA GLU A 584 -16.94 -9.04 -34.18
C GLU A 584 -17.24 -9.84 -35.46
N ALA A 585 -17.35 -9.16 -36.61
CA ALA A 585 -17.63 -9.79 -37.90
C ALA A 585 -16.41 -10.45 -38.57
N ARG A 586 -15.18 -10.25 -38.08
CA ARG A 586 -13.98 -10.82 -38.70
C ARG A 586 -13.96 -12.34 -38.54
N ALA A 587 -13.61 -13.08 -39.60
CA ALA A 587 -13.62 -14.54 -39.58
C ALA A 587 -12.77 -15.19 -38.46
N PRO A 588 -11.54 -14.70 -38.14
CA PRO A 588 -10.76 -15.23 -37.02
C PRO A 588 -11.44 -15.02 -35.65
N VAL A 589 -12.14 -13.90 -35.48
CA VAL A 589 -12.87 -13.57 -34.24
C VAL A 589 -14.09 -14.47 -34.08
N VAL A 590 -14.83 -14.71 -35.16
CA VAL A 590 -15.97 -15.64 -35.17
C VAL A 590 -15.52 -17.07 -34.83
N ASP A 591 -14.39 -17.55 -35.38
CA ASP A 591 -13.85 -18.86 -35.03
C ASP A 591 -13.47 -18.94 -33.54
N ARG A 592 -12.77 -17.92 -33.04
CA ARG A 592 -12.36 -17.84 -31.63
C ARG A 592 -13.57 -17.80 -30.69
N ALA A 593 -14.62 -17.05 -31.05
CA ALA A 593 -15.88 -16.99 -30.31
C ALA A 593 -16.57 -18.36 -30.23
N ARG A 594 -16.58 -19.14 -31.32
CA ARG A 594 -17.13 -20.50 -31.31
C ARG A 594 -16.36 -21.43 -30.36
N ARG A 595 -15.03 -21.33 -30.32
CA ARG A 595 -14.20 -22.14 -29.40
C ARG A 595 -14.47 -21.79 -27.94
N LEU A 596 -14.54 -20.51 -27.61
CA LEU A 596 -14.86 -20.04 -26.26
C LEU A 596 -16.29 -20.42 -25.85
N PHE A 597 -17.27 -20.29 -26.74
CA PHE A 597 -18.63 -20.73 -26.48
C PHE A 597 -18.73 -22.24 -26.25
N ALA A 598 -18.00 -23.05 -27.03
CA ALA A 598 -17.96 -24.50 -26.82
C ALA A 598 -17.38 -24.87 -25.45
N ALA A 599 -16.31 -24.18 -25.02
CA ALA A 599 -15.74 -24.36 -23.69
C ALA A 599 -16.71 -23.94 -22.59
N HIS A 600 -17.42 -22.82 -22.76
CA HIS A 600 -18.48 -22.36 -21.85
C HIS A 600 -19.61 -23.37 -21.71
N ALA A 601 -20.15 -23.87 -22.84
CA ALA A 601 -21.21 -24.86 -22.84
C ALA A 601 -20.77 -26.17 -22.16
N ALA A 602 -19.54 -26.63 -22.41
CA ALA A 602 -18.97 -27.80 -21.76
C ALA A 602 -18.81 -27.59 -20.24
N TRP A 603 -18.30 -26.43 -19.84
CA TRP A 603 -18.12 -26.08 -18.43
C TRP A 603 -19.46 -26.02 -17.68
N ARG A 604 -20.48 -25.35 -18.25
CA ARG A 604 -21.84 -25.31 -17.64
C ARG A 604 -22.46 -26.69 -17.54
N ALA A 605 -22.30 -27.53 -18.56
CA ALA A 605 -22.78 -28.92 -18.54
C ALA A 605 -22.12 -29.75 -17.41
N GLN A 606 -20.81 -29.60 -17.19
CA GLN A 606 -20.10 -30.26 -16.08
C GLN A 606 -20.62 -29.82 -14.70
N HIS A 607 -21.05 -28.56 -14.58
CA HIS A 607 -21.61 -27.99 -13.35
C HIS A 607 -23.14 -28.14 -13.25
N LYS A 608 -23.77 -28.86 -14.20
CA LYS A 608 -25.23 -29.07 -14.27
C LYS A 608 -26.03 -27.76 -14.36
N LEU A 609 -25.47 -26.76 -15.04
CA LEU A 609 -26.11 -25.48 -15.31
C LEU A 609 -26.69 -25.46 -16.74
N PRO A 610 -27.79 -24.73 -17.01
CA PRO A 610 -28.32 -24.57 -18.38
C PRO A 610 -27.28 -23.90 -19.28
N PRO A 611 -27.25 -24.07 -20.61
CA PRO A 611 -26.19 -23.51 -21.48
C PRO A 611 -26.31 -22.00 -21.76
N ASP A 612 -27.14 -21.29 -21.00
CA ASP A 612 -27.44 -19.87 -21.16
C ASP A 612 -26.35 -18.96 -20.55
N GLN A 613 -26.56 -17.64 -20.63
CA GLN A 613 -25.69 -16.62 -20.01
C GLN A 613 -24.26 -16.52 -20.56
N TRP A 614 -24.03 -16.95 -21.81
CA TRP A 614 -22.81 -16.61 -22.54
C TRP A 614 -22.67 -15.08 -22.63
N PRO A 615 -21.59 -14.47 -22.09
CA PRO A 615 -21.47 -13.01 -22.03
C PRO A 615 -21.15 -12.34 -23.38
N GLY A 616 -20.85 -13.13 -24.43
CA GLY A 616 -20.51 -12.59 -25.75
C GLY A 616 -19.00 -12.33 -25.91
N ILE A 617 -18.53 -12.36 -27.17
CA ILE A 617 -17.11 -12.13 -27.48
C ILE A 617 -16.67 -10.69 -27.17
N ARG A 618 -17.60 -9.73 -27.27
CA ARG A 618 -17.46 -8.34 -26.83
C ARG A 618 -17.03 -8.23 -25.38
N TYR A 619 -17.67 -9.00 -24.51
CA TYR A 619 -17.37 -9.00 -23.09
C TYR A 619 -15.94 -9.47 -22.86
N VAL A 620 -15.53 -10.57 -23.51
CA VAL A 620 -14.16 -11.11 -23.40
C VAL A 620 -13.12 -10.07 -23.81
N LEU A 621 -13.36 -9.32 -24.90
CA LEU A 621 -12.49 -8.23 -25.35
C LEU A 621 -12.38 -7.12 -24.30
N LEU A 622 -13.51 -6.57 -23.85
CA LEU A 622 -13.53 -5.44 -22.91
C LEU A 622 -12.98 -5.82 -21.53
N HIS A 623 -13.32 -7.01 -21.05
CA HIS A 623 -12.81 -7.58 -19.81
C HIS A 623 -11.28 -7.77 -19.89
N THR A 624 -10.78 -8.34 -20.99
CA THR A 624 -9.34 -8.47 -21.23
C THR A 624 -8.65 -7.11 -21.29
N PHE A 625 -9.27 -6.13 -21.97
CA PHE A 625 -8.75 -4.76 -22.04
C PHE A 625 -8.66 -4.12 -20.65
N ALA A 626 -9.69 -4.27 -19.82
CA ALA A 626 -9.70 -3.79 -18.44
C ALA A 626 -8.54 -4.36 -17.62
N HIS A 627 -8.29 -5.68 -17.71
CA HIS A 627 -7.20 -6.34 -16.99
C HIS A 627 -5.81 -5.85 -17.41
N VAL A 628 -5.60 -5.65 -18.71
CA VAL A 628 -4.35 -5.08 -19.25
C VAL A 628 -4.14 -3.66 -18.73
N LEU A 629 -5.20 -2.85 -18.70
CA LEU A 629 -5.13 -1.49 -18.16
C LEU A 629 -4.92 -1.47 -16.65
N ILE A 630 -5.57 -2.32 -15.85
CA ILE A 630 -5.37 -2.42 -14.40
C ILE A 630 -3.89 -2.59 -14.09
N ARG A 631 -3.23 -3.54 -14.77
CA ARG A 631 -1.81 -3.84 -14.56
C ARG A 631 -0.92 -2.66 -14.92
N GLN A 632 -1.21 -1.96 -16.03
CA GLN A 632 -0.43 -0.80 -16.45
C GLN A 632 -0.67 0.43 -15.56
N PHE A 633 -1.92 0.70 -15.18
CA PHE A 633 -2.31 1.85 -14.37
C PHE A 633 -1.79 1.74 -12.95
N ALA A 634 -1.79 0.54 -12.36
CA ALA A 634 -1.21 0.28 -11.04
C ALA A 634 0.27 0.72 -10.92
N LEU A 635 0.99 0.82 -12.03
CA LEU A 635 2.38 1.28 -12.06
C LEU A 635 2.52 2.80 -11.87
N GLU A 636 1.44 3.56 -12.00
CA GLU A 636 1.45 5.03 -12.12
C GLU A 636 0.43 5.74 -11.21
N CYS A 637 -0.67 5.08 -10.83
CA CYS A 637 -1.77 5.73 -10.09
C CYS A 637 -1.60 5.74 -8.57
N GLY A 638 -0.55 5.12 -8.03
CA GLY A 638 -0.35 5.01 -6.58
C GLY A 638 -1.20 3.92 -5.93
N TYR A 639 -1.85 3.03 -6.70
CA TYR A 639 -2.52 1.83 -6.18
C TYR A 639 -1.86 0.57 -6.70
N ASN A 640 -1.90 -0.50 -5.91
CA ASN A 640 -1.58 -1.82 -6.42
C ASN A 640 -2.72 -2.34 -7.32
N ALA A 641 -2.42 -3.32 -8.19
CA ALA A 641 -3.41 -3.88 -9.10
C ALA A 641 -4.60 -4.53 -8.39
N ALA A 642 -4.42 -5.02 -7.15
CA ALA A 642 -5.49 -5.61 -6.34
C ALA A 642 -6.44 -4.58 -5.71
N GLY A 643 -6.11 -3.29 -5.79
CA GLY A 643 -6.91 -2.16 -5.32
C GLY A 643 -7.65 -1.44 -6.44
N ILE A 644 -7.49 -1.87 -7.68
CA ILE A 644 -8.26 -1.41 -8.84
C ILE A 644 -9.17 -2.55 -9.24
N ALA A 645 -10.47 -2.27 -9.35
CA ALA A 645 -11.50 -3.18 -9.82
C ALA A 645 -12.02 -2.73 -11.18
N GLU A 646 -12.72 -3.63 -11.87
CA GLU A 646 -13.40 -3.32 -13.13
C GLU A 646 -14.89 -3.62 -13.10
N HIS A 647 -15.62 -2.85 -13.90
CA HIS A 647 -16.99 -3.16 -14.28
C HIS A 647 -17.15 -3.02 -15.79
N VAL A 648 -17.73 -4.04 -16.44
CA VAL A 648 -17.73 -4.18 -17.91
C VAL A 648 -19.14 -4.00 -18.49
N TYR A 649 -19.28 -3.07 -19.43
CA TYR A 649 -20.50 -2.79 -20.15
C TYR A 649 -20.39 -3.33 -21.59
N ALA A 650 -20.93 -4.53 -21.84
CA ALA A 650 -20.72 -5.26 -23.11
C ALA A 650 -22.02 -5.70 -23.82
N ARG A 651 -23.12 -4.97 -23.65
CA ARG A 651 -24.41 -5.34 -24.25
C ARG A 651 -24.38 -5.17 -25.78
N ALA A 652 -24.77 -6.19 -26.53
CA ALA A 652 -25.00 -6.09 -27.97
C ALA A 652 -26.29 -5.32 -28.28
N ALA A 653 -26.38 -4.71 -29.47
CA ALA A 653 -27.62 -4.10 -29.94
C ALA A 653 -28.72 -5.18 -30.10
N ALA A 654 -29.71 -5.18 -29.22
CA ALA A 654 -30.86 -6.08 -29.28
C ALA A 654 -32.09 -5.46 -28.62
N ASP A 655 -33.28 -5.72 -29.18
CA ASP A 655 -34.59 -5.38 -28.59
C ASP A 655 -34.77 -3.91 -28.16
N GLY A 656 -34.42 -2.95 -29.03
CA GLY A 656 -34.63 -1.53 -28.77
C GLY A 656 -33.76 -0.93 -27.66
N ARG A 657 -32.77 -1.67 -27.16
CA ARG A 657 -31.78 -1.18 -26.18
C ARG A 657 -30.46 -0.85 -26.87
N ASP A 658 -29.86 0.27 -26.48
CA ASP A 658 -28.57 0.70 -27.03
C ASP A 658 -27.47 -0.31 -26.73
N ALA A 659 -26.59 -0.52 -27.71
CA ALA A 659 -25.37 -1.27 -27.53
C ALA A 659 -24.43 -0.57 -26.54
N MET A 660 -23.64 -1.36 -25.83
CA MET A 660 -22.66 -0.90 -24.87
C MET A 660 -21.32 -1.57 -25.16
N ALA A 661 -20.27 -0.74 -25.21
CA ALA A 661 -18.89 -1.20 -25.29
C ALA A 661 -18.01 -0.28 -24.43
N GLY A 662 -18.02 -0.51 -23.13
CA GLY A 662 -17.26 0.32 -22.20
C GLY A 662 -16.75 -0.43 -20.98
N VAL A 663 -15.72 0.12 -20.36
CA VAL A 663 -15.12 -0.39 -19.13
C VAL A 663 -15.03 0.74 -18.12
N LEU A 664 -15.43 0.49 -16.88
CA LEU A 664 -15.18 1.36 -15.74
C LEU A 664 -14.07 0.70 -14.92
N LEU A 665 -12.92 1.35 -14.83
CA LEU A 665 -11.88 1.00 -13.88
C LEU A 665 -12.03 1.90 -12.67
N TYR A 666 -12.07 1.32 -11.48
CA TYR A 666 -12.32 2.10 -10.28
C TYR A 666 -11.58 1.55 -9.07
N THR A 667 -11.40 2.38 -8.07
CA THR A 667 -10.89 1.96 -6.77
C THR A 667 -12.04 1.90 -5.77
N ALA A 668 -12.03 0.87 -4.93
CA ALA A 668 -12.93 0.78 -3.80
C ALA A 668 -12.10 0.51 -2.54
N ALA A 669 -11.82 1.57 -1.78
CA ALA A 669 -11.24 1.45 -0.47
C ALA A 669 -12.32 1.72 0.59
N PRO A 670 -12.26 1.09 1.77
CA PRO A 670 -13.22 1.33 2.86
C PRO A 670 -13.17 2.74 3.47
N ASP A 671 -12.49 3.71 2.84
CA ASP A 671 -12.36 5.05 3.40
C ASP A 671 -13.67 5.84 3.29
N SER A 672 -13.90 6.71 4.27
CA SER A 672 -15.10 7.55 4.37
C SER A 672 -15.07 8.77 3.45
N GLU A 673 -13.96 9.03 2.74
CA GLU A 673 -13.72 10.34 2.11
C GLU A 673 -12.98 10.31 0.75
N GLY A 674 -12.65 9.14 0.23
CA GLY A 674 -11.96 8.96 -1.06
C GLY A 674 -10.50 8.54 -0.92
N THR A 675 -10.04 7.83 -1.93
CA THR A 675 -8.70 7.25 -2.03
C THR A 675 -7.63 8.31 -2.35
N LEU A 676 -6.39 8.14 -1.87
CA LEU A 676 -5.31 9.14 -2.01
C LEU A 676 -4.53 9.14 -3.35
N GLY A 677 -4.77 8.16 -4.21
CA GLY A 677 -4.05 8.00 -5.46
C GLY A 677 -4.55 8.92 -6.56
N GLY A 678 -4.19 8.57 -7.80
CA GLY A 678 -4.41 9.41 -8.97
C GLY A 678 -4.94 8.64 -10.18
N LEU A 679 -5.82 7.66 -9.99
CA LEU A 679 -6.39 6.88 -11.11
C LEU A 679 -7.13 7.81 -12.09
N VAL A 680 -7.90 8.79 -11.59
CA VAL A 680 -8.58 9.79 -12.43
C VAL A 680 -7.59 10.62 -13.23
N SER A 681 -6.46 10.99 -12.64
CA SER A 681 -5.42 11.78 -13.31
C SER A 681 -4.78 11.05 -14.50
N LEU A 682 -4.87 9.72 -14.56
CA LEU A 682 -4.39 8.94 -15.70
C LEU A 682 -5.27 9.13 -16.94
N GLY A 683 -6.54 9.52 -16.75
CA GLY A 683 -7.50 9.77 -17.83
C GLY A 683 -7.26 11.06 -18.60
N ASP A 684 -6.25 11.85 -18.23
CA ASP A 684 -5.85 13.03 -18.98
C ASP A 684 -5.35 12.67 -20.38
N ARG A 685 -5.73 13.49 -21.36
CA ARG A 685 -5.48 13.27 -22.79
C ARG A 685 -4.02 12.96 -23.12
N ASP A 686 -3.10 13.64 -22.44
CA ASP A 686 -1.66 13.59 -22.73
C ASP A 686 -0.99 12.37 -22.08
N ARG A 687 -1.65 11.71 -21.12
CA ARG A 687 -1.13 10.52 -20.41
C ARG A 687 -1.80 9.24 -20.89
N LEU A 688 -3.13 9.25 -20.98
CA LEU A 688 -3.94 8.06 -21.24
C LEU A 688 -3.51 7.34 -22.52
N GLY A 689 -3.22 8.08 -23.60
CA GLY A 689 -2.79 7.50 -24.87
C GLY A 689 -1.54 6.64 -24.74
N ALA A 690 -0.47 7.20 -24.17
CA ALA A 690 0.80 6.51 -23.97
C ALA A 690 0.69 5.32 -23.01
N LEU A 691 -0.14 5.44 -21.97
CA LEU A 691 -0.39 4.34 -21.04
C LEU A 691 -1.12 3.18 -21.72
N VAL A 692 -2.15 3.46 -22.53
CA VAL A 692 -2.83 2.43 -23.31
C VAL A 692 -1.85 1.74 -24.26
N ASP A 693 -0.99 2.49 -24.96
CA ASP A 693 0.02 1.90 -25.86
C ASP A 693 0.98 0.97 -25.14
N GLN A 694 1.51 1.41 -23.98
CA GLN A 694 2.39 0.57 -23.16
C GLN A 694 1.67 -0.68 -22.65
N ALA A 695 0.39 -0.57 -22.29
CA ALA A 695 -0.40 -1.70 -21.82
C ALA A 695 -0.59 -2.73 -22.94
N LEU A 696 -0.97 -2.28 -24.14
CA LEU A 696 -1.15 -3.13 -25.31
C LEU A 696 0.17 -3.80 -25.73
N GLU A 697 1.27 -3.05 -25.75
CA GLU A 697 2.58 -3.59 -26.09
C GLU A 697 3.04 -4.65 -25.07
N THR A 698 2.83 -4.40 -23.78
CA THR A 698 3.12 -5.38 -22.73
C THR A 698 2.27 -6.65 -22.86
N ALA A 699 1.03 -6.55 -23.35
CA ALA A 699 0.13 -7.70 -23.49
C ALA A 699 0.56 -8.69 -24.60
N ARG A 700 1.39 -8.25 -25.56
CA ARG A 700 1.84 -9.08 -26.70
C ARG A 700 2.62 -10.32 -26.28
N LEU A 701 3.35 -10.25 -25.16
CA LEU A 701 4.23 -11.33 -24.69
C LEU A 701 3.94 -11.70 -23.24
N CYS A 702 3.92 -13.01 -22.96
CA CYS A 702 3.80 -13.55 -21.61
C CYS A 702 5.09 -14.30 -21.26
N SER A 703 5.53 -14.24 -19.99
CA SER A 703 6.65 -15.06 -19.52
C SER A 703 6.36 -16.57 -19.59
N SER A 704 5.08 -16.95 -19.63
CA SER A 704 4.61 -18.33 -19.74
C SER A 704 4.29 -18.74 -21.19
N ASP A 705 4.76 -17.98 -22.19
CA ASP A 705 4.65 -18.39 -23.58
C ASP A 705 5.63 -19.52 -23.93
N PRO A 706 5.24 -20.48 -24.81
CA PRO A 706 4.00 -20.51 -25.60
C PRO A 706 2.77 -21.14 -24.92
N LEU A 707 2.94 -21.78 -23.76
CA LEU A 707 1.84 -22.45 -23.04
C LEU A 707 0.63 -21.53 -22.77
N CYS A 708 0.89 -20.24 -22.51
CA CYS A 708 -0.16 -19.26 -22.33
C CYS A 708 -0.83 -18.88 -23.66
N ALA A 709 -0.07 -18.48 -24.69
CA ALA A 709 -0.64 -18.08 -25.99
C ALA A 709 -1.45 -19.19 -26.68
N GLU A 710 -0.97 -20.43 -26.63
CA GLU A 710 -1.55 -21.58 -27.33
C GLU A 710 -2.63 -22.32 -26.50
N HIS A 711 -3.02 -21.76 -25.35
CA HIS A 711 -3.99 -22.42 -24.47
C HIS A 711 -5.37 -22.56 -25.14
N ASP A 712 -5.83 -23.80 -25.29
CA ASP A 712 -7.17 -24.12 -25.79
C ASP A 712 -8.16 -24.27 -24.60
N PRO A 713 -9.16 -23.39 -24.46
CA PRO A 713 -10.12 -23.46 -23.35
C PRO A 713 -10.95 -24.76 -23.34
N ARG A 714 -11.04 -25.48 -24.47
CA ARG A 714 -11.86 -26.69 -24.61
C ARG A 714 -11.25 -27.93 -23.97
N THR A 715 -9.93 -28.04 -23.88
CA THR A 715 -9.25 -29.25 -23.37
C THR A 715 -9.37 -29.41 -21.86
N HIS A 716 -9.42 -28.30 -21.13
CA HIS A 716 -9.42 -28.29 -19.67
C HIS A 716 -10.72 -27.76 -19.05
N GLY A 717 -11.76 -27.54 -19.87
CA GLY A 717 -13.03 -26.97 -19.41
C GLY A 717 -12.85 -25.59 -18.78
N ARG A 718 -11.97 -24.75 -19.33
CA ARG A 718 -11.70 -23.41 -18.78
C ARG A 718 -12.50 -22.37 -19.53
N LEU A 719 -12.84 -21.30 -18.82
CA LEU A 719 -13.53 -20.15 -19.41
C LEU A 719 -12.58 -19.06 -19.90
N SER A 720 -11.26 -19.30 -19.85
CA SER A 720 -10.22 -18.36 -20.30
C SER A 720 -9.28 -19.07 -21.27
N ALA A 721 -8.79 -18.33 -22.27
CA ALA A 721 -7.90 -18.84 -23.32
C ALA A 721 -6.47 -18.31 -23.10
N ALA A 722 -5.97 -17.37 -23.91
CA ALA A 722 -4.61 -16.85 -23.75
C ALA A 722 -4.51 -15.87 -22.55
N ALA A 723 -4.59 -16.43 -21.34
CA ALA A 723 -4.63 -15.70 -20.08
C ALA A 723 -4.03 -16.55 -18.93
N CYS A 724 -3.21 -15.94 -18.09
CA CYS A 724 -2.68 -16.56 -16.87
C CYS A 724 -2.34 -15.51 -15.81
N HIS A 725 -1.88 -15.95 -14.63
CA HIS A 725 -1.44 -15.06 -13.54
C HIS A 725 -0.32 -14.08 -13.95
N ALA A 726 0.53 -14.45 -14.89
CA ALA A 726 1.66 -13.63 -15.32
C ALA A 726 1.24 -12.46 -16.24
N CYS A 727 0.15 -12.59 -17.02
CA CYS A 727 -0.24 -11.59 -18.01
C CYS A 727 -1.59 -10.90 -17.73
N LEU A 728 -2.62 -11.63 -17.31
CA LEU A 728 -3.99 -11.11 -17.26
C LEU A 728 -4.70 -11.28 -15.93
N PHE A 729 -4.44 -12.34 -15.14
CA PHE A 729 -5.26 -12.53 -13.94
C PHE A 729 -5.00 -11.44 -12.89
N ALA A 730 -6.09 -10.88 -12.38
CA ALA A 730 -6.14 -9.92 -11.30
C ALA A 730 -6.53 -10.63 -9.98
N ALA A 731 -6.50 -9.88 -8.88
CA ALA A 731 -7.01 -10.39 -7.61
C ALA A 731 -8.52 -10.65 -7.70
N GLU A 732 -9.01 -11.64 -6.97
CA GLU A 732 -10.43 -12.03 -6.96
C GLU A 732 -11.34 -10.90 -6.48
N THR A 733 -10.82 -9.98 -5.66
CA THR A 733 -11.55 -8.79 -5.19
C THR A 733 -11.61 -7.66 -6.23
N SER A 734 -10.79 -7.73 -7.27
CA SER A 734 -10.79 -6.76 -8.36
C SER A 734 -11.75 -7.16 -9.49
N CYS A 735 -11.90 -8.47 -9.72
CA CYS A 735 -12.53 -8.97 -10.92
C CYS A 735 -13.97 -9.47 -10.71
N GLU A 736 -14.93 -8.86 -11.41
CA GLU A 736 -16.37 -9.21 -11.30
C GLU A 736 -16.69 -10.63 -11.80
N ARG A 737 -15.85 -11.21 -12.67
CA ARG A 737 -15.97 -12.58 -13.19
C ARG A 737 -14.84 -13.51 -12.71
N GLY A 738 -14.13 -13.15 -11.65
CA GLY A 738 -13.06 -13.97 -11.04
C GLY A 738 -12.04 -14.55 -12.02
N ASN A 739 -11.65 -13.76 -13.03
CA ASN A 739 -10.71 -14.10 -14.09
C ASN A 739 -11.21 -15.11 -15.15
N HIS A 740 -12.52 -15.35 -15.23
CA HIS A 740 -13.14 -16.09 -16.32
C HIS A 740 -13.37 -15.18 -17.52
N TYR A 741 -13.42 -15.73 -18.74
CA TYR A 741 -13.65 -14.97 -19.96
C TYR A 741 -12.55 -13.94 -20.24
N LEU A 742 -11.29 -14.42 -20.25
CA LEU A 742 -10.11 -13.63 -20.60
C LEU A 742 -9.34 -14.27 -21.77
N ASP A 743 -8.92 -13.46 -22.73
CA ASP A 743 -8.13 -13.90 -23.89
C ASP A 743 -7.37 -12.74 -24.54
N ARG A 744 -6.06 -12.61 -24.27
CA ARG A 744 -5.25 -11.50 -24.85
C ARG A 744 -5.12 -11.57 -26.37
N ALA A 745 -5.36 -12.73 -26.99
CA ALA A 745 -5.33 -12.88 -28.45
C ALA A 745 -6.49 -12.13 -29.14
N LEU A 746 -7.56 -11.81 -28.41
CA LEU A 746 -8.63 -10.93 -28.88
C LEU A 746 -8.24 -9.44 -28.81
N LEU A 747 -7.24 -9.10 -28.00
CA LEU A 747 -6.80 -7.73 -27.80
C LEU A 747 -5.66 -7.34 -28.74
N VAL A 748 -4.62 -8.17 -28.80
CA VAL A 748 -3.38 -7.93 -29.55
C VAL A 748 -2.92 -9.20 -30.27
N ASP A 749 -2.04 -9.04 -31.26
CA ASP A 749 -1.39 -10.18 -31.91
C ASP A 749 -0.41 -10.86 -30.94
N THR A 750 -0.68 -12.12 -30.62
CA THR A 750 0.18 -13.00 -29.81
C THR A 750 1.02 -13.89 -30.72
N ILE A 751 1.97 -14.61 -30.12
CA ILE A 751 2.83 -15.56 -30.85
C ILE A 751 2.08 -16.75 -31.49
N ASP A 752 0.85 -17.04 -31.05
CA ASP A 752 -0.04 -18.06 -31.65
C ASP A 752 -0.55 -17.63 -33.05
N GLY A 753 -0.43 -16.34 -33.40
CA GLY A 753 -0.76 -15.86 -34.74
C GLY A 753 -2.25 -15.94 -35.10
N SER A 754 -3.14 -15.93 -34.10
CA SER A 754 -4.58 -16.11 -34.31
C SER A 754 -5.26 -15.08 -35.24
N GLY A 755 -4.66 -13.90 -35.42
CA GLY A 755 -5.21 -12.81 -36.23
C GLY A 755 -6.53 -12.22 -35.70
N ALA A 756 -6.92 -12.54 -34.46
CA ALA A 756 -8.16 -12.11 -33.84
C ALA A 756 -8.05 -10.78 -33.07
N GLY A 757 -6.87 -10.15 -33.05
CA GLY A 757 -6.60 -8.94 -32.27
C GLY A 757 -7.45 -7.73 -32.70
N PHE A 758 -8.07 -7.06 -31.72
CA PHE A 758 -8.75 -5.80 -31.93
C PHE A 758 -7.76 -4.68 -32.31
N PHE A 759 -6.61 -4.64 -31.62
CA PHE A 759 -5.49 -3.71 -31.85
C PHE A 759 -4.33 -4.34 -32.65
N ALA A 760 -4.67 -5.23 -33.59
CA ALA A 760 -3.68 -5.84 -34.48
C ALA A 760 -2.88 -4.78 -35.26
N ALA A 761 -1.59 -5.05 -35.50
CA ALA A 761 -0.64 -4.11 -36.10
C ALA A 761 -0.82 -3.93 -37.61
#